data_AF-D2Q6L7-F1
#
_entry.id   AF-D2Q6L7-F1
#
_cell.length_a   1.000
_cell.length_b   1.000
_cell.length_c   1.000
_cell.angle_alpha   90.00
_cell.angle_beta   90.00
_cell.angle_gamma   90.00
#
_symmetry.space_group_name_H-M   'P 1'
#
loop_
_entity.id
_entity.type
_entity.pdbx_description
1 polymer ?
#
loop_
_entity_poly.entity_id
_entity_poly.type
_entity_poly.pdbx_seq_one_letter_code
_entity_poly.pdbx_strand_id
1 'polypeptide(L)'
;MLMSTRMMKRIVGSVACVAAAAMLMPGTVCPALALESDGQYYSSKQPYVAPSAATVASYSKAPEGYEPIYTESMARHGSRGLSSYKYDALLMKMAEAAERDGGFKSDAIKTEFMKNLNDITAANVENGYGMLTGQGADQHYGIGERAYQRNQSLFDQAAVDGGTISYQSSGEARATESGENFEKGFNAASGGKLTDSVVKPTDPADSGDGKDFQKNPDTLYFHKVQNPDGTEKTPGTKAYDIANDYQNFVANDEIIAGAEETIGDNADIKRASHDLLSQIFTDEFLAKLENGEYTWYNTADGTKKGAENCAPGADASKDANACGEGSKKIKSEYNAAMNLYNLYIIAADMQNENTGDHTFDFNQYFQGEYAQDAKLFAWALDAEDFYEKGPSYAGQSETYSIAQPLLDDFFDAIDERVNGGSTVATFRFAHAETMMPFAALLGLPGSTQQAPASTTDVYTYDNNEWRGESVTPMATNVQWDVYAKQGEDPATGSAYTPIVRMLYNENEIAFRSECTPIADGSTWYKLTELKSCLAADHKTLGQDARIVEQVDVEPTPEPSGNPTTGTDPTTDTDTATGTDTTTDTDVATDDAGKTDDAGKTTSATNGQSVSLGRTGSAIAVLAVLAVGLTLAGVSLSVWRMRR
;
A
#
# COMPACT_ATOMS: atom_id res chain seq x y z
N MET A 1 -18.95 -78.86 -37.47
CA MET A 1 -19.23 -77.61 -38.21
C MET A 1 -19.30 -76.50 -37.16
N LEU A 2 -18.34 -75.58 -37.13
CA LEU A 2 -18.21 -74.41 -38.04
C LEU A 2 -19.43 -73.48 -37.85
N MET A 3 -19.31 -72.17 -37.60
CA MET A 3 -18.19 -71.20 -37.66
C MET A 3 -18.76 -69.86 -37.08
N SER A 4 -18.07 -68.76 -36.75
CA SER A 4 -16.66 -68.37 -36.80
C SER A 4 -16.47 -67.05 -36.00
N THR A 5 -15.35 -66.88 -35.27
CA THR A 5 -14.43 -65.70 -35.25
C THR A 5 -14.96 -64.24 -35.07
N ARG A 6 -14.24 -63.28 -34.45
CA ARG A 6 -12.90 -63.26 -33.79
C ARG A 6 -12.67 -61.96 -33.00
N MET A 7 -11.76 -62.05 -32.02
CA MET A 7 -10.70 -61.10 -31.57
C MET A 7 -11.01 -59.59 -31.44
N MET A 8 -10.75 -58.89 -30.32
CA MET A 8 -9.68 -58.93 -29.28
C MET A 8 -8.36 -58.23 -29.64
N LYS A 9 -8.15 -57.03 -29.06
CA LYS A 9 -6.92 -56.51 -28.37
C LYS A 9 -7.23 -55.07 -27.88
N ARG A 10 -7.11 -54.77 -26.57
CA ARG A 10 -5.90 -54.32 -25.82
C ARG A 10 -5.40 -52.95 -26.34
N ILE A 11 -5.05 -51.95 -25.52
CA ILE A 11 -4.55 -51.92 -24.14
C ILE A 11 -5.17 -50.73 -23.37
N VAL A 12 -5.49 -50.91 -22.08
CA VAL A 12 -5.61 -49.79 -21.10
C VAL A 12 -4.54 -50.04 -20.05
N GLY A 13 -3.66 -49.05 -19.82
CA GLY A 13 -2.61 -49.11 -18.81
C GLY A 13 -3.10 -48.54 -17.49
N SER A 14 -2.89 -49.27 -16.41
CA SER A 14 -3.26 -48.85 -15.05
C SER A 14 -2.26 -47.83 -14.50
N VAL A 15 -2.77 -46.76 -13.87
CA VAL A 15 -2.01 -45.97 -12.87
C VAL A 15 -2.84 -45.99 -11.58
N ALA A 16 -2.17 -46.19 -10.45
CA ALA A 16 -2.83 -46.44 -9.17
C ALA A 16 -3.33 -45.15 -8.52
N CYS A 17 -4.55 -45.19 -7.98
CA CYS A 17 -5.05 -44.13 -7.11
C CYS A 17 -4.38 -44.24 -5.72
N VAL A 18 -3.60 -43.23 -5.34
CA VAL A 18 -3.26 -42.98 -3.94
C VAL A 18 -4.21 -41.91 -3.43
N ALA A 19 -5.18 -42.32 -2.59
CA ALA A 19 -6.07 -41.38 -1.93
C ALA A 19 -5.34 -40.73 -0.74
N ALA A 20 -4.94 -39.46 -0.89
CA ALA A 20 -4.49 -38.66 0.24
C ALA A 20 -5.70 -38.20 1.04
N ALA A 21 -5.84 -38.68 2.28
CA ALA A 21 -6.84 -38.18 3.21
C ALA A 21 -6.36 -36.83 3.76
N ALA A 22 -6.97 -35.74 3.31
CA ALA A 22 -6.73 -34.42 3.87
C ALA A 22 -7.26 -34.38 5.32
N MET A 23 -6.36 -34.19 6.29
CA MET A 23 -6.76 -33.88 7.65
C MET A 23 -7.20 -32.42 7.72
N LEU A 24 -8.47 -32.20 8.00
CA LEU A 24 -9.03 -30.88 8.28
C LEU A 24 -8.43 -30.34 9.59
N MET A 25 -7.49 -29.39 9.46
CA MET A 25 -7.15 -28.47 10.55
C MET A 25 -8.33 -27.49 10.73
N PRO A 26 -8.65 -27.00 11.95
CA PRO A 26 -9.73 -26.05 12.17
C PRO A 26 -9.41 -24.72 11.47
N GLY A 27 -10.27 -24.34 10.52
CA GLY A 27 -9.97 -23.33 9.52
C GLY A 27 -9.65 -21.93 10.04
N THR A 28 -8.44 -21.46 9.71
CA THR A 28 -8.26 -20.11 9.21
C THR A 28 -8.77 -20.06 7.77
N VAL A 29 -9.98 -19.55 7.57
CA VAL A 29 -10.39 -19.09 6.23
C VAL A 29 -9.48 -17.92 5.89
N CYS A 30 -8.71 -18.02 4.80
CA CYS A 30 -7.82 -16.95 4.39
C CYS A 30 -8.66 -15.69 4.10
N PRO A 31 -8.34 -14.47 4.61
CA PRO A 31 -9.21 -13.30 4.47
C PRO A 31 -9.64 -12.99 3.03
N ALA A 32 -8.78 -13.23 2.04
CA ALA A 32 -9.10 -13.11 0.62
C ALA A 32 -10.27 -14.01 0.17
N LEU A 33 -10.38 -15.23 0.71
CA LEU A 33 -11.49 -16.16 0.41
C LEU A 33 -12.81 -15.75 1.09
N ALA A 34 -12.75 -14.91 2.13
CA ALA A 34 -13.95 -14.37 2.77
C ALA A 34 -14.54 -13.21 1.95
N LEU A 35 -13.69 -12.31 1.44
CA LEU A 35 -14.11 -11.16 0.62
C LEU A 35 -14.74 -11.61 -0.72
N GLU A 36 -14.11 -12.55 -1.44
CA GLU A 36 -14.72 -13.14 -2.65
C GLU A 36 -16.08 -13.82 -2.35
N SER A 37 -16.31 -14.26 -1.11
CA SER A 37 -17.56 -14.92 -0.70
C SER A 37 -18.72 -13.98 -0.37
N ASP A 38 -18.43 -12.70 -0.06
CA ASP A 38 -19.45 -11.65 0.09
C ASP A 38 -20.00 -11.18 -1.27
N GLY A 39 -19.33 -11.55 -2.36
CA GLY A 39 -19.84 -11.45 -3.74
C GLY A 39 -19.98 -10.04 -4.31
N GLN A 40 -19.38 -9.03 -3.66
CA GLN A 40 -19.43 -7.62 -4.09
C GLN A 40 -18.35 -7.28 -5.12
N TYR A 41 -17.16 -7.89 -5.03
CA TYR A 41 -16.05 -7.67 -5.97
C TYR A 41 -15.65 -6.18 -6.10
N TYR A 42 -15.25 -5.56 -4.99
CA TYR A 42 -14.88 -4.14 -4.96
C TYR A 42 -13.45 -3.84 -5.44
N SER A 43 -12.65 -4.87 -5.77
CA SER A 43 -11.25 -4.71 -6.24
C SER A 43 -10.46 -3.84 -5.22
N SER A 44 -9.48 -3.04 -5.66
CA SER A 44 -8.66 -2.18 -4.80
C SER A 44 -9.45 -1.03 -4.11
N LYS A 45 -10.79 -0.99 -4.24
CA LYS A 45 -11.72 -0.03 -3.60
C LYS A 45 -12.59 -0.72 -2.54
N GLN A 46 -12.26 -1.96 -2.17
CA GLN A 46 -12.75 -2.60 -0.96
C GLN A 46 -12.52 -1.70 0.27
N PRO A 47 -13.56 -1.30 1.02
CA PRO A 47 -13.40 -0.59 2.28
C PRO A 47 -12.61 -1.42 3.31
N TYR A 48 -11.85 -0.76 4.17
CA TYR A 48 -10.99 -1.46 5.12
C TYR A 48 -11.79 -2.33 6.11
N VAL A 49 -11.36 -3.60 6.26
CA VAL A 49 -11.94 -4.52 7.26
C VAL A 49 -11.11 -4.45 8.53
N ALA A 50 -11.62 -3.73 9.54
CA ALA A 50 -10.98 -3.65 10.85
C ALA A 50 -10.90 -5.03 11.54
N PRO A 51 -9.81 -5.34 12.27
CA PRO A 51 -9.63 -6.62 12.92
C PRO A 51 -10.67 -6.85 14.01
N SER A 52 -11.13 -8.10 14.14
CA SER A 52 -12.03 -8.47 15.24
C SER A 52 -11.32 -8.39 16.60
N ALA A 53 -12.07 -8.21 17.69
CA ALA A 53 -11.50 -8.29 19.04
C ALA A 53 -10.81 -9.64 19.32
N ALA A 54 -11.25 -10.72 18.67
CA ALA A 54 -10.58 -12.03 18.75
C ALA A 54 -9.23 -12.04 18.01
N THR A 55 -9.16 -11.40 16.84
CA THR A 55 -7.91 -11.20 16.07
C THR A 55 -6.90 -10.43 16.91
N VAL A 56 -7.29 -9.27 17.45
CA VAL A 56 -6.41 -8.42 18.28
C VAL A 56 -5.95 -9.14 19.55
N ALA A 57 -6.84 -9.92 20.20
CA ALA A 57 -6.49 -10.71 21.37
C ALA A 57 -5.56 -11.91 21.06
N SER A 58 -5.51 -12.35 19.80
CA SER A 58 -4.70 -13.50 19.35
C SER A 58 -3.26 -13.17 18.98
N TYR A 59 -2.88 -11.88 18.89
CA TYR A 59 -1.51 -11.50 18.54
C TYR A 59 -0.48 -12.16 19.48
N SER A 60 0.51 -12.81 18.88
CA SER A 60 1.55 -13.56 19.57
C SER A 60 2.33 -12.68 20.55
N LYS A 61 2.82 -13.29 21.63
CA LYS A 61 3.74 -12.61 22.56
C LYS A 61 5.18 -12.87 22.12
N ALA A 62 6.03 -11.87 22.34
CA ALA A 62 7.46 -12.05 22.21
C ALA A 62 7.97 -13.12 23.21
N PRO A 63 9.12 -13.76 22.96
CA PRO A 63 9.74 -14.69 23.90
C PRO A 63 10.10 -14.03 25.23
N GLU A 64 10.36 -14.86 26.25
CA GLU A 64 10.68 -14.37 27.59
C GLU A 64 11.93 -13.47 27.63
N GLY A 65 11.77 -12.30 28.25
CA GLY A 65 12.80 -11.27 28.39
C GLY A 65 12.97 -10.34 27.18
N TYR A 66 12.15 -10.48 26.13
CA TYR A 66 12.06 -9.50 25.04
C TYR A 66 10.97 -8.47 25.34
N GLU A 67 11.35 -7.19 25.33
CA GLU A 67 10.47 -6.03 25.60
C GLU A 67 10.40 -5.11 24.37
N PRO A 68 9.29 -4.38 24.15
CA PRO A 68 9.13 -3.55 22.96
C PRO A 68 10.08 -2.36 22.99
N ILE A 69 10.72 -2.06 21.85
CA ILE A 69 11.62 -0.91 21.69
C ILE A 69 11.23 0.04 20.56
N TYR A 70 10.47 -0.44 19.56
CA TYR A 70 10.09 0.32 18.38
C TYR A 70 8.84 -0.28 17.70
N THR A 71 8.09 0.54 16.95
CA THR A 71 7.02 0.08 16.05
C THR A 71 6.93 1.01 14.85
N GLU A 72 6.54 0.51 13.68
CA GLU A 72 6.37 1.35 12.50
C GLU A 72 5.25 0.88 11.59
N SER A 73 4.83 1.76 10.68
CA SER A 73 3.89 1.41 9.63
C SER A 73 4.15 2.11 8.30
N MET A 74 3.61 1.52 7.24
CA MET A 74 3.19 2.25 6.05
C MET A 74 1.74 1.86 5.75
N ALA A 75 0.89 2.87 5.59
CA ALA A 75 -0.53 2.73 5.27
C ALA A 75 -0.88 3.51 3.99
N ARG A 76 -1.67 2.88 3.12
CA ARG A 76 -2.42 3.59 2.07
C ARG A 76 -3.42 4.55 2.72
N HIS A 77 -3.76 5.64 2.04
CA HIS A 77 -4.88 6.50 2.42
C HIS A 77 -6.21 5.73 2.59
N GLY A 78 -7.13 6.29 3.39
CA GLY A 78 -8.46 5.75 3.60
C GLY A 78 -9.38 5.85 2.38
N SER A 79 -10.61 5.36 2.53
CA SER A 79 -11.69 5.54 1.56
C SER A 79 -11.86 7.00 1.16
N ARG A 80 -12.15 7.25 -0.12
CA ARG A 80 -12.15 8.58 -0.72
C ARG A 80 -13.22 8.71 -1.81
N GLY A 81 -13.58 9.96 -2.10
CA GLY A 81 -14.44 10.27 -3.24
C GLY A 81 -13.78 9.98 -4.60
N LEU A 82 -14.52 10.27 -5.66
CA LEU A 82 -14.04 10.28 -7.04
C LEU A 82 -12.80 11.18 -7.14
N SER A 83 -11.75 10.72 -7.84
CA SER A 83 -10.48 11.48 -7.92
C SER A 83 -10.62 12.82 -8.64
N SER A 84 -11.58 12.91 -9.55
CA SER A 84 -11.93 14.09 -10.33
C SER A 84 -13.26 13.86 -11.05
N TYR A 85 -13.92 14.94 -11.47
CA TYR A 85 -15.18 14.89 -12.22
C TYR A 85 -14.95 14.24 -13.59
N LYS A 86 -15.32 12.95 -13.72
CA LYS A 86 -14.86 12.07 -14.81
C LYS A 86 -15.84 10.94 -15.13
N TYR A 87 -16.00 9.98 -14.22
CA TYR A 87 -16.81 8.78 -14.46
C TYR A 87 -18.30 9.16 -14.49
N ASP A 88 -18.73 9.86 -13.45
CA ASP A 88 -19.97 10.60 -13.30
C ASP A 88 -20.24 11.59 -14.43
N ALA A 89 -19.26 12.44 -14.76
CA ALA A 89 -19.36 13.42 -15.83
C ALA A 89 -19.68 12.77 -17.20
N LEU A 90 -18.93 11.73 -17.55
CA LEU A 90 -19.09 11.02 -18.82
C LEU A 90 -20.40 10.22 -18.89
N LEU A 91 -20.81 9.58 -17.80
CA LEU A 91 -22.10 8.89 -17.73
C LEU A 91 -23.28 9.87 -17.77
N MET A 92 -23.13 11.08 -17.21
CA MET A 92 -24.13 12.13 -17.38
C MET A 92 -24.24 12.58 -18.85
N LYS A 93 -23.12 12.70 -19.58
CA LYS A 93 -23.17 13.01 -21.03
C LYS A 93 -23.80 11.89 -21.87
N MET A 94 -23.61 10.63 -21.47
CA MET A 94 -24.34 9.49 -22.06
C MET A 94 -25.83 9.55 -21.71
N ALA A 95 -26.20 9.87 -20.47
CA ALA A 95 -27.58 10.02 -20.02
C ALA A 95 -28.34 11.16 -20.72
N GLU A 96 -27.71 12.35 -20.84
CA GLU A 96 -28.25 13.50 -21.59
C GLU A 96 -28.57 13.12 -23.06
N ALA A 97 -27.70 12.34 -23.70
CA ALA A 97 -27.92 11.85 -25.06
C ALA A 97 -29.02 10.78 -25.12
N ALA A 98 -29.07 9.86 -24.15
CA ALA A 98 -30.11 8.85 -24.06
C ALA A 98 -31.50 9.45 -23.79
N GLU A 99 -31.62 10.50 -22.98
CA GLU A 99 -32.90 11.20 -22.80
C GLU A 99 -33.35 11.86 -24.10
N ARG A 100 -32.45 12.59 -24.78
CA ARG A 100 -32.74 13.26 -26.06
C ARG A 100 -33.20 12.29 -27.15
N ASP A 101 -32.54 11.13 -27.25
CA ASP A 101 -32.72 10.21 -28.38
C ASP A 101 -33.65 9.02 -28.06
N GLY A 102 -34.26 8.98 -26.86
CA GLY A 102 -35.16 7.90 -26.44
C GLY A 102 -34.44 6.58 -26.10
N GLY A 103 -33.18 6.68 -25.68
CA GLY A 103 -32.28 5.54 -25.41
C GLY A 103 -32.45 4.84 -24.07
N PHE A 104 -33.31 5.32 -23.16
CA PHE A 104 -33.59 4.64 -21.88
C PHE A 104 -34.70 3.58 -22.02
N LYS A 105 -34.60 2.46 -21.28
CA LYS A 105 -35.64 1.42 -21.29
C LYS A 105 -36.98 1.84 -20.69
N SER A 106 -36.99 2.82 -19.77
CA SER A 106 -38.23 3.46 -19.28
C SER A 106 -37.95 4.82 -18.63
N ASP A 107 -38.99 5.65 -18.46
CA ASP A 107 -38.86 6.92 -17.73
C ASP A 107 -38.47 6.71 -16.25
N ALA A 108 -38.89 5.61 -15.62
CA ALA A 108 -38.51 5.30 -14.24
C ALA A 108 -37.00 5.02 -14.13
N ILE A 109 -36.47 4.20 -15.04
CA ILE A 109 -35.03 3.89 -15.15
C ILE A 109 -34.22 5.17 -15.43
N LYS A 110 -34.72 6.04 -16.32
CA LYS A 110 -34.11 7.35 -16.60
C LYS A 110 -34.01 8.20 -15.34
N THR A 111 -35.13 8.39 -14.63
CA THR A 111 -35.18 9.18 -13.39
C THR A 111 -34.23 8.64 -12.34
N GLU A 112 -34.21 7.32 -12.14
CA GLU A 112 -33.35 6.65 -11.17
C GLU A 112 -31.86 6.79 -11.53
N PHE A 113 -31.47 6.47 -12.76
CA PHE A 113 -30.08 6.56 -13.22
C PHE A 113 -29.55 8.00 -13.15
N MET A 114 -30.32 8.98 -13.62
CA MET A 114 -29.92 10.38 -13.54
C MET A 114 -29.90 10.91 -12.11
N LYS A 115 -30.76 10.43 -11.20
CA LYS A 115 -30.67 10.73 -9.76
C LYS A 115 -29.36 10.22 -9.19
N ASN A 116 -29.05 8.93 -9.35
CA ASN A 116 -27.82 8.33 -8.83
C ASN A 116 -26.55 9.07 -9.28
N LEU A 117 -26.49 9.49 -10.55
CA LEU A 117 -25.38 10.30 -11.07
C LEU A 117 -25.32 11.72 -10.47
N ASN A 118 -26.45 12.42 -10.37
CA ASN A 118 -26.49 13.76 -9.78
C ASN A 118 -26.10 13.74 -8.30
N ASP A 119 -26.60 12.76 -7.55
CA ASP A 119 -26.42 12.69 -6.11
C ASP A 119 -24.98 12.30 -5.73
N ILE A 120 -24.34 11.34 -6.44
CA ILE A 120 -22.91 11.06 -6.20
C ILE A 120 -22.02 12.22 -6.65
N THR A 121 -22.38 12.93 -7.72
CA THR A 121 -21.69 14.17 -8.13
C THR A 121 -21.80 15.23 -7.04
N ALA A 122 -22.99 15.44 -6.47
CA ALA A 122 -23.24 16.40 -5.40
C ALA A 122 -22.45 16.07 -4.13
N ALA A 123 -22.44 14.80 -3.71
CA ALA A 123 -21.63 14.34 -2.58
C ALA A 123 -20.12 14.60 -2.78
N ASN A 124 -19.60 14.41 -4.00
CA ASN A 124 -18.20 14.75 -4.32
C ASN A 124 -17.94 16.27 -4.40
N VAL A 125 -18.94 17.08 -4.79
CA VAL A 125 -18.83 18.55 -4.77
C VAL A 125 -18.84 19.09 -3.33
N GLU A 126 -19.61 18.49 -2.43
CA GLU A 126 -19.64 18.89 -1.01
C GLU A 126 -18.37 18.45 -0.26
N ASN A 127 -17.90 17.22 -0.50
CA ASN A 127 -16.70 16.67 0.13
C ASN A 127 -15.37 17.17 -0.49
N GLY A 128 -15.40 17.56 -1.77
CA GLY A 128 -14.21 17.82 -2.59
C GLY A 128 -13.73 16.56 -3.32
N TYR A 129 -13.42 16.69 -4.61
CA TYR A 129 -12.95 15.58 -5.44
C TYR A 129 -11.52 15.16 -5.07
N GLY A 130 -11.35 13.86 -4.83
CA GLY A 130 -10.10 13.22 -4.44
C GLY A 130 -9.80 13.22 -2.94
N MET A 131 -10.62 13.90 -2.14
CA MET A 131 -10.51 14.01 -0.68
C MET A 131 -11.00 12.74 0.02
N LEU A 132 -10.58 12.52 1.28
CA LEU A 132 -11.10 11.43 2.10
C LEU A 132 -12.61 11.54 2.31
N THR A 133 -13.28 10.39 2.46
CA THR A 133 -14.64 10.31 2.98
C THR A 133 -14.61 10.23 4.51
N GLY A 134 -15.75 10.45 5.16
CA GLY A 134 -15.93 10.16 6.58
C GLY A 134 -15.58 8.70 6.91
N GLN A 135 -15.89 7.76 6.01
CA GLN A 135 -15.49 6.37 6.16
C GLN A 135 -13.95 6.23 6.15
N GLY A 136 -13.25 6.93 5.26
CA GLY A 136 -11.78 6.95 5.22
C GLY A 136 -11.13 7.55 6.47
N ALA A 137 -11.76 8.58 7.06
CA ALA A 137 -11.36 9.14 8.34
C ALA A 137 -11.56 8.13 9.49
N ASP A 138 -12.73 7.49 9.58
CA ASP A 138 -13.06 6.48 10.59
C ASP A 138 -12.09 5.28 10.54
N GLN A 139 -11.71 4.84 9.34
CA GLN A 139 -10.73 3.76 9.12
C GLN A 139 -9.38 4.09 9.77
N HIS A 140 -8.80 5.25 9.45
CA HIS A 140 -7.50 5.65 9.99
C HIS A 140 -7.55 5.97 11.47
N TYR A 141 -8.62 6.62 11.95
CA TYR A 141 -8.84 6.85 13.39
C TYR A 141 -8.79 5.53 14.17
N GLY A 142 -9.54 4.51 13.73
CA GLY A 142 -9.54 3.20 14.36
C GLY A 142 -8.17 2.48 14.31
N ILE A 143 -7.43 2.61 13.19
CA ILE A 143 -6.07 2.04 13.08
C ILE A 143 -5.12 2.75 14.06
N GLY A 144 -5.24 4.07 14.23
CA GLY A 144 -4.48 4.87 15.21
C GLY A 144 -4.75 4.46 16.65
N GLU A 145 -6.02 4.27 17.03
CA GLU A 145 -6.39 3.76 18.35
C GLU A 145 -5.74 2.40 18.64
N ARG A 146 -5.84 1.47 17.68
CA ARG A 146 -5.30 0.10 17.83
C ARG A 146 -3.78 0.06 17.81
N ALA A 147 -3.11 0.97 17.09
CA ALA A 147 -1.65 1.11 17.12
C ALA A 147 -1.14 1.49 18.52
N TYR A 148 -1.79 2.44 19.21
CA TYR A 148 -1.47 2.74 20.61
C TYR A 148 -1.76 1.53 21.52
N GLN A 149 -2.98 0.95 21.43
CA GLN A 149 -3.42 -0.13 22.31
C GLN A 149 -2.52 -1.38 22.21
N ARG A 150 -2.09 -1.76 20.99
CA ARG A 150 -1.20 -2.91 20.76
C ARG A 150 0.17 -2.73 21.41
N ASN A 151 0.70 -1.52 21.37
CA ASN A 151 2.04 -1.16 21.84
C ASN A 151 2.00 -0.27 23.09
N GLN A 152 0.97 -0.40 23.94
CA GLN A 152 0.76 0.50 25.08
C GLN A 152 1.98 0.59 26.01
N SER A 153 2.69 -0.53 26.26
CA SER A 153 3.90 -0.55 27.09
C SER A 153 5.04 0.32 26.50
N LEU A 154 5.22 0.28 25.18
CA LEU A 154 6.22 1.11 24.48
C LEU A 154 5.89 2.60 24.61
N PHE A 155 4.61 2.95 24.39
CA PHE A 155 4.17 4.33 24.35
C PHE A 155 4.03 4.97 25.73
N ASP A 156 3.58 4.22 26.74
CA ASP A 156 3.56 4.69 28.12
C ASP A 156 4.98 4.86 28.68
N GLN A 157 5.95 4.02 28.27
CA GLN A 157 7.36 4.22 28.60
C GLN A 157 7.97 5.41 27.84
N ALA A 158 7.65 5.58 26.55
CA ALA A 158 8.11 6.72 25.75
C ALA A 158 7.66 8.07 26.34
N ALA A 159 6.45 8.14 26.88
CA ALA A 159 5.93 9.33 27.56
C ALA A 159 6.69 9.69 28.86
N VAL A 160 7.39 8.71 29.46
CA VAL A 160 8.25 8.91 30.65
C VAL A 160 9.68 9.26 30.23
N ASP A 161 10.23 8.55 29.25
CA ASP A 161 11.66 8.65 28.87
C ASP A 161 11.95 9.75 27.83
N GLY A 162 10.92 10.40 27.28
CA GLY A 162 11.06 11.40 26.22
C GLY A 162 11.25 10.80 24.83
N GLY A 163 10.69 9.62 24.58
CA GLY A 163 10.64 9.00 23.26
C GLY A 163 9.71 9.76 22.31
N THR A 164 10.04 9.79 21.02
CA THR A 164 9.37 10.60 20.00
C THR A 164 8.70 9.76 18.91
N ILE A 165 7.64 10.29 18.28
CA ILE A 165 6.94 9.67 17.14
C ILE A 165 7.21 10.48 15.87
N SER A 166 7.63 9.82 14.79
CA SER A 166 7.73 10.43 13.46
C SER A 166 6.46 10.13 12.67
N TYR A 167 5.77 11.18 12.23
CA TYR A 167 4.69 11.08 11.25
C TYR A 167 5.23 11.49 9.87
N GLN A 168 4.95 10.71 8.84
CA GLN A 168 5.38 10.98 7.47
C GLN A 168 4.26 10.79 6.46
N SER A 169 4.23 11.59 5.40
CA SER A 169 3.33 11.38 4.27
C SER A 169 4.04 11.58 2.94
N SER A 170 3.42 11.16 1.84
CA SER A 170 3.91 11.49 0.50
C SER A 170 3.84 12.99 0.16
N GLY A 171 3.21 13.81 1.00
CA GLY A 171 2.83 15.20 0.69
C GLY A 171 1.55 15.36 -0.14
N GLU A 172 0.81 14.28 -0.41
CA GLU A 172 -0.51 14.36 -1.07
C GLU A 172 -1.59 14.54 0.00
N ALA A 173 -2.49 15.52 -0.17
CA ALA A 173 -3.51 15.89 0.83
C ALA A 173 -4.24 14.68 1.45
N ARG A 174 -4.89 13.82 0.66
CA ARG A 174 -5.61 12.63 1.16
C ARG A 174 -4.75 11.66 1.99
N ALA A 175 -3.44 11.61 1.74
CA ALA A 175 -2.52 10.76 2.49
C ALA A 175 -2.11 11.45 3.81
N THR A 176 -1.87 12.76 3.79
CA THR A 176 -1.66 13.55 5.01
C THR A 176 -2.90 13.52 5.92
N GLU A 177 -4.10 13.78 5.39
CA GLU A 177 -5.37 13.72 6.14
C GLU A 177 -5.66 12.32 6.72
N SER A 178 -5.23 11.26 6.02
CA SER A 178 -5.29 9.89 6.57
C SER A 178 -4.41 9.76 7.80
N GLY A 179 -3.20 10.32 7.71
CA GLY A 179 -2.27 10.42 8.83
C GLY A 179 -2.84 11.23 10.00
N GLU A 180 -3.44 12.39 9.74
CA GLU A 180 -4.06 13.21 10.79
C GLU A 180 -5.18 12.47 11.52
N ASN A 181 -6.01 11.70 10.80
CA ASN A 181 -7.08 10.92 11.42
C ASN A 181 -6.51 9.77 12.26
N PHE A 182 -5.45 9.11 11.79
CA PHE A 182 -4.69 8.16 12.61
C PHE A 182 -4.13 8.83 13.87
N GLU A 183 -3.52 10.01 13.74
CA GLU A 183 -2.96 10.76 14.86
C GLU A 183 -4.06 11.18 15.87
N LYS A 184 -5.22 11.62 15.38
CA LYS A 184 -6.40 11.94 16.21
C LYS A 184 -6.85 10.71 17.02
N GLY A 185 -6.92 9.53 16.40
CA GLY A 185 -7.25 8.26 17.07
C GLY A 185 -6.18 7.81 18.07
N PHE A 186 -4.90 7.89 17.70
CA PHE A 186 -3.77 7.56 18.55
C PHE A 186 -3.70 8.46 19.80
N ASN A 187 -3.87 9.78 19.62
CA ASN A 187 -3.91 10.75 20.72
C ASN A 187 -5.13 10.55 21.62
N ALA A 188 -6.29 10.19 21.07
CA ALA A 188 -7.48 9.87 21.85
C ALA A 188 -7.26 8.62 22.72
N ALA A 189 -6.77 7.52 22.14
CA ALA A 189 -6.53 6.26 22.85
C ALA A 189 -5.42 6.37 23.92
N SER A 190 -4.39 7.18 23.68
CA SER A 190 -3.32 7.45 24.65
C SER A 190 -3.70 8.48 25.73
N GLY A 191 -4.83 9.18 25.59
CA GLY A 191 -5.23 10.26 26.48
C GLY A 191 -4.35 11.51 26.36
N GLY A 192 -3.76 11.75 25.18
CA GLY A 192 -2.92 12.91 24.87
C GLY A 192 -1.51 12.88 25.46
N LYS A 193 -1.05 11.76 26.03
CA LYS A 193 0.26 11.63 26.69
C LYS A 193 1.46 11.93 25.77
N LEU A 194 1.30 11.75 24.46
CA LEU A 194 2.35 11.82 23.45
C LEU A 194 2.12 12.92 22.40
N THR A 195 1.12 13.78 22.58
CA THR A 195 0.78 14.84 21.60
C THR A 195 1.90 15.86 21.41
N ASP A 196 2.69 16.13 22.45
CA ASP A 196 3.89 16.98 22.37
C ASP A 196 5.19 16.18 22.05
N SER A 197 5.09 14.84 21.92
CA SER A 197 6.21 13.92 21.69
C SER A 197 6.40 13.58 20.20
N VAL A 198 6.20 14.56 19.31
CA VAL A 198 6.34 14.37 17.86
C VAL A 198 7.70 14.86 17.37
N VAL A 199 8.34 14.10 16.48
CA VAL A 199 9.54 14.52 15.75
C VAL A 199 9.15 15.67 14.82
N LYS A 200 9.55 16.89 15.18
CA LYS A 200 9.23 18.09 14.39
C LYS A 200 9.72 17.95 12.94
N PRO A 201 8.83 18.02 11.92
CA PRO A 201 9.24 17.98 10.53
C PRO A 201 10.21 19.10 10.14
N THR A 202 11.10 18.78 9.20
CA THR A 202 11.98 19.76 8.53
C THR A 202 11.34 20.32 7.26
N ASP A 203 10.50 19.52 6.60
CA ASP A 203 9.65 19.91 5.47
C ASP A 203 8.24 19.34 5.72
N PRO A 204 7.39 20.05 6.50
CA PRO A 204 6.04 19.58 6.84
C PRO A 204 5.12 19.58 5.62
N ALA A 205 4.09 18.72 5.64
CA ALA A 205 3.10 18.64 4.57
C ALA A 205 2.36 19.98 4.37
N ASP A 206 1.99 20.66 5.45
CA ASP A 206 1.47 22.02 5.43
C ASP A 206 1.77 22.78 6.74
N SER A 207 0.97 23.82 7.05
CA SER A 207 1.16 24.70 8.23
C SER A 207 -0.07 24.75 9.17
N GLY A 208 -1.10 23.96 8.88
CA GLY A 208 -2.32 23.77 9.64
C GLY A 208 -2.31 22.41 10.33
N ASP A 209 -3.20 21.50 9.91
CA ASP A 209 -3.39 20.20 10.57
C ASP A 209 -2.28 19.20 10.17
N GLY A 210 -1.79 19.23 8.92
CA GLY A 210 -0.67 18.40 8.45
C GLY A 210 0.74 18.86 8.89
N LYS A 211 0.83 19.83 9.82
CA LYS A 211 2.10 20.40 10.33
C LYS A 211 3.07 19.40 10.96
N ASP A 212 2.56 18.26 11.42
CA ASP A 212 3.32 17.22 12.14
C ASP A 212 3.85 16.13 11.20
N PHE A 213 3.46 16.17 9.91
CA PHE A 213 3.82 15.16 8.90
C PHE A 213 5.00 15.62 8.06
N GLN A 214 6.13 14.92 8.15
CA GLN A 214 7.28 15.10 7.26
C GLN A 214 6.94 14.59 5.85
N LYS A 215 7.16 15.39 4.81
CA LYS A 215 7.09 14.92 3.42
C LYS A 215 8.27 14.00 3.12
N ASN A 216 7.99 12.80 2.62
CA ASN A 216 9.01 11.83 2.19
C ASN A 216 8.63 11.15 0.85
N PRO A 217 8.57 11.89 -0.27
CA PRO A 217 8.12 11.35 -1.56
C PRO A 217 9.12 10.38 -2.21
N ASP A 218 10.34 10.26 -1.69
CA ASP A 218 11.33 9.29 -2.17
C ASP A 218 11.07 7.87 -1.63
N THR A 219 10.44 7.73 -0.46
CA THR A 219 10.01 6.44 0.10
C THR A 219 8.50 6.20 -0.03
N LEU A 220 7.68 7.26 -0.15
CA LEU A 220 6.21 7.17 -0.18
C LEU A 220 5.59 7.52 -1.55
N TYR A 221 6.38 8.00 -2.50
CA TYR A 221 5.95 8.33 -3.87
C TYR A 221 7.02 7.97 -4.93
N PHE A 222 7.75 6.87 -4.71
CA PHE A 222 8.86 6.42 -5.56
C PHE A 222 8.46 6.08 -7.02
N HIS A 223 7.17 5.92 -7.31
CA HIS A 223 6.67 5.50 -8.62
C HIS A 223 6.55 6.65 -9.65
N LYS A 224 6.85 7.90 -9.27
CA LYS A 224 6.77 9.10 -10.14
C LYS A 224 7.90 10.11 -9.88
N VAL A 225 8.38 10.73 -10.95
CA VAL A 225 9.34 11.84 -10.89
C VAL A 225 8.71 13.10 -10.30
N GLN A 226 7.49 13.44 -10.70
CA GLN A 226 6.71 14.54 -10.11
C GLN A 226 6.22 14.14 -8.72
N ASN A 227 6.51 14.98 -7.73
CA ASN A 227 6.06 14.80 -6.35
C ASN A 227 4.68 15.47 -6.15
N PRO A 228 3.89 15.03 -5.14
CA PRO A 228 2.57 15.59 -4.85
C PRO A 228 2.53 17.10 -4.59
N ASP A 229 3.59 17.65 -3.97
CA ASP A 229 3.69 19.07 -3.64
C ASP A 229 4.08 19.98 -4.83
N GLY A 230 4.13 19.41 -6.04
CA GLY A 230 4.51 20.11 -7.27
C GLY A 230 6.03 20.26 -7.47
N THR A 231 6.86 19.68 -6.59
CA THR A 231 8.30 19.52 -6.84
C THR A 231 8.58 18.32 -7.75
N GLU A 232 9.83 18.14 -8.18
CA GLU A 232 10.28 16.96 -8.94
C GLU A 232 11.51 16.36 -8.27
N LYS A 233 11.63 15.03 -8.34
CA LYS A 233 12.86 14.31 -7.97
C LYS A 233 14.03 14.82 -8.82
N THR A 234 15.21 14.99 -8.22
CA THR A 234 16.35 15.62 -8.91
C THR A 234 17.05 14.63 -9.86
N PRO A 235 17.24 14.95 -11.16
CA PRO A 235 17.93 14.06 -12.11
C PRO A 235 19.32 13.62 -11.65
N GLY A 236 19.64 12.33 -11.81
CA GLY A 236 20.90 11.73 -11.35
C GLY A 236 20.92 11.36 -9.86
N THR A 237 19.77 11.32 -9.20
CA THR A 237 19.58 10.72 -7.87
C THR A 237 18.91 9.34 -8.01
N LYS A 238 19.19 8.41 -7.08
CA LYS A 238 18.56 7.07 -7.04
C LYS A 238 17.03 7.17 -7.12
N ALA A 239 16.42 8.16 -6.45
CA ALA A 239 14.97 8.35 -6.46
C ALA A 239 14.43 8.79 -7.83
N TYR A 240 15.12 9.70 -8.53
CA TYR A 240 14.74 10.06 -9.91
C TYR A 240 14.89 8.86 -10.85
N ASP A 241 16.02 8.15 -10.78
CA ASP A 241 16.31 7.05 -11.70
C ASP A 241 15.28 5.92 -11.53
N ILE A 242 14.97 5.52 -10.29
CA ILE A 242 13.91 4.55 -9.96
C ILE A 242 12.56 4.95 -10.59
N ALA A 243 12.13 6.19 -10.34
CA ALA A 243 10.83 6.65 -10.79
C ALA A 243 10.75 6.79 -12.32
N ASN A 244 11.77 7.38 -12.93
CA ASN A 244 11.87 7.59 -14.37
C ASN A 244 11.92 6.25 -15.11
N ASP A 245 12.73 5.31 -14.66
CA ASP A 245 12.94 4.05 -15.37
C ASP A 245 11.68 3.16 -15.26
N TYR A 246 11.01 3.15 -14.11
CA TYR A 246 9.68 2.52 -13.97
C TYR A 246 8.63 3.14 -14.90
N GLN A 247 8.50 4.47 -14.91
CA GLN A 247 7.53 5.15 -15.78
C GLN A 247 7.81 4.90 -17.27
N ASN A 248 9.08 4.77 -17.65
CA ASN A 248 9.47 4.40 -19.01
C ASN A 248 9.24 2.90 -19.29
N PHE A 249 9.44 2.02 -18.31
CA PHE A 249 9.19 0.58 -18.45
C PHE A 249 7.71 0.30 -18.72
N VAL A 250 6.80 0.69 -17.80
CA VAL A 250 5.36 0.39 -17.94
C VAL A 250 4.76 1.01 -19.21
N ALA A 251 5.25 2.18 -19.64
CA ALA A 251 4.75 2.86 -20.83
C ALA A 251 5.23 2.26 -22.17
N ASN A 252 6.21 1.35 -22.17
CA ASN A 252 6.82 0.81 -23.40
C ASN A 252 6.95 -0.72 -23.43
N ASP A 253 6.58 -1.44 -22.37
CA ASP A 253 6.68 -2.90 -22.36
C ASP A 253 5.60 -3.58 -23.23
N GLU A 254 6.05 -4.45 -24.14
CA GLU A 254 5.18 -5.14 -25.10
C GLU A 254 4.34 -6.26 -24.46
N ILE A 255 4.77 -6.82 -23.30
CA ILE A 255 4.03 -7.90 -22.63
C ILE A 255 2.87 -7.32 -21.82
N ILE A 256 3.10 -6.25 -21.06
CA ILE A 256 2.04 -5.50 -20.35
C ILE A 256 0.98 -5.04 -21.36
N ALA A 257 1.39 -4.27 -22.38
CA ALA A 257 0.45 -3.72 -23.37
C ALA A 257 -0.34 -4.82 -24.12
N GLY A 258 0.31 -5.93 -24.49
CA GLY A 258 -0.36 -7.03 -25.17
C GLY A 258 -1.26 -7.89 -24.26
N ALA A 259 -0.94 -7.99 -22.96
CA ALA A 259 -1.81 -8.64 -21.99
C ALA A 259 -3.07 -7.79 -21.72
N GLU A 260 -2.90 -6.48 -21.52
CA GLU A 260 -4.01 -5.53 -21.40
C GLU A 260 -4.91 -5.52 -22.64
N GLU A 261 -4.33 -5.58 -23.85
CA GLU A 261 -5.11 -5.72 -25.09
C GLU A 261 -5.95 -7.01 -25.07
N THR A 262 -5.36 -8.17 -24.73
CA THR A 262 -6.07 -9.45 -24.59
C THR A 262 -7.20 -9.41 -23.55
N ILE A 263 -6.99 -8.72 -22.43
CA ILE A 263 -7.99 -8.56 -21.36
C ILE A 263 -9.12 -7.62 -21.81
N GLY A 264 -8.79 -6.46 -22.39
CA GLY A 264 -9.76 -5.51 -22.92
C GLY A 264 -10.56 -6.04 -24.11
N ASP A 265 -9.98 -6.96 -24.90
CA ASP A 265 -10.68 -7.61 -26.01
C ASP A 265 -11.52 -8.84 -25.61
N ASN A 266 -11.47 -9.27 -24.34
CA ASN A 266 -12.15 -10.45 -23.83
C ASN A 266 -13.67 -10.45 -24.13
N ALA A 267 -14.15 -11.56 -24.69
CA ALA A 267 -15.53 -11.69 -25.16
C ALA A 267 -16.57 -11.76 -24.01
N ASP A 268 -16.17 -12.23 -22.83
CA ASP A 268 -17.03 -12.29 -21.64
C ASP A 268 -17.14 -10.90 -21.00
N ILE A 269 -16.07 -10.11 -20.97
CA ILE A 269 -16.10 -8.68 -20.59
C ILE A 269 -17.01 -7.86 -21.49
N LYS A 270 -16.91 -8.07 -22.81
CA LYS A 270 -17.78 -7.37 -23.78
C LYS A 270 -19.25 -7.76 -23.60
N ARG A 271 -19.54 -9.03 -23.32
CA ARG A 271 -20.89 -9.50 -23.00
C ARG A 271 -21.40 -8.89 -21.68
N ALA A 272 -20.62 -8.95 -20.61
CA ALA A 272 -20.96 -8.34 -19.32
C ALA A 272 -21.19 -6.82 -19.42
N SER A 273 -20.42 -6.13 -20.28
CA SER A 273 -20.60 -4.71 -20.58
C SER A 273 -21.97 -4.43 -21.20
N HIS A 274 -22.36 -5.26 -22.17
CA HIS A 274 -23.69 -5.19 -22.79
C HIS A 274 -24.80 -5.53 -21.78
N ASP A 275 -24.66 -6.64 -21.06
CA ASP A 275 -25.66 -7.15 -20.12
C ASP A 275 -25.95 -6.10 -19.01
N LEU A 276 -24.91 -5.53 -18.40
CA LEU A 276 -25.00 -4.41 -17.44
C LEU A 276 -25.71 -3.19 -18.03
N LEU A 277 -25.21 -2.65 -19.15
CA LEU A 277 -25.76 -1.41 -19.72
C LEU A 277 -27.16 -1.59 -20.28
N SER A 278 -27.51 -2.80 -20.73
CA SER A 278 -28.85 -3.13 -21.18
C SER A 278 -29.87 -3.04 -20.06
N GLN A 279 -29.51 -3.05 -18.77
CA GLN A 279 -30.46 -2.78 -17.70
C GLN A 279 -31.03 -1.35 -17.80
N ILE A 280 -30.22 -0.40 -18.30
CA ILE A 280 -30.52 1.03 -18.32
C ILE A 280 -30.99 1.48 -19.71
N PHE A 281 -30.26 1.07 -20.75
CA PHE A 281 -30.38 1.59 -22.12
C PHE A 281 -31.00 0.57 -23.09
N THR A 282 -31.55 1.07 -24.20
CA THR A 282 -32.11 0.24 -25.27
C THR A 282 -31.02 -0.28 -26.21
N ASP A 283 -31.22 -1.49 -26.74
CA ASP A 283 -30.29 -2.15 -27.64
C ASP A 283 -30.00 -1.29 -28.91
N GLU A 284 -30.96 -0.47 -29.37
CA GLU A 284 -30.74 0.47 -30.49
C GLU A 284 -29.78 1.61 -30.12
N PHE A 285 -29.85 2.12 -28.89
CA PHE A 285 -28.94 3.15 -28.41
C PHE A 285 -27.53 2.60 -28.18
N LEU A 286 -27.44 1.40 -27.61
CA LEU A 286 -26.18 0.71 -27.37
C LEU A 286 -25.49 0.28 -28.68
N ALA A 287 -26.23 -0.20 -29.68
CA ALA A 287 -25.68 -0.51 -31.00
C ALA A 287 -25.05 0.70 -31.72
N LYS A 288 -25.57 1.92 -31.48
CA LYS A 288 -24.98 3.19 -31.96
C LYS A 288 -23.72 3.60 -31.19
N LEU A 289 -23.55 3.12 -29.97
CA LEU A 289 -22.29 3.29 -29.24
C LEU A 289 -21.22 2.35 -29.81
N GLU A 290 -21.51 1.06 -29.93
CA GLU A 290 -20.54 0.07 -30.44
C GLU A 290 -20.14 0.28 -31.91
N ASN A 291 -21.04 0.78 -32.76
CA ASN A 291 -20.71 1.07 -34.15
C ASN A 291 -19.98 2.42 -34.35
N GLY A 292 -19.79 3.20 -33.28
CA GLY A 292 -19.08 4.49 -33.29
C GLY A 292 -19.91 5.70 -33.74
N GLU A 293 -21.24 5.60 -33.86
CA GLU A 293 -22.12 6.77 -34.05
C GLU A 293 -22.13 7.69 -32.81
N TYR A 294 -22.05 7.12 -31.60
CA TYR A 294 -21.85 7.87 -30.36
C TYR A 294 -20.41 7.84 -29.86
N THR A 295 -19.94 8.97 -29.33
CA THR A 295 -18.73 9.09 -28.52
C THR A 295 -18.87 10.35 -27.68
N TRP A 296 -18.71 10.24 -26.36
CA TRP A 296 -18.79 11.37 -25.44
C TRP A 296 -17.42 11.67 -24.86
N TYR A 297 -17.00 12.92 -24.91
CA TYR A 297 -15.79 13.45 -24.27
C TYR A 297 -16.18 14.19 -22.97
N ASN A 298 -15.26 14.32 -22.02
CA ASN A 298 -15.52 15.03 -20.77
C ASN A 298 -15.45 16.56 -20.93
N THR A 299 -16.34 17.09 -21.76
CA THR A 299 -16.46 18.50 -22.10
C THR A 299 -17.91 18.94 -21.88
N ALA A 300 -18.13 20.26 -21.77
CA ALA A 300 -19.44 20.81 -21.40
C ALA A 300 -20.59 20.34 -22.32
N ASP A 301 -20.30 20.09 -23.61
CA ASP A 301 -21.24 19.62 -24.64
C ASP A 301 -21.06 18.13 -25.03
N GLY A 302 -20.16 17.41 -24.37
CA GLY A 302 -19.83 16.01 -24.68
C GLY A 302 -18.99 15.80 -25.95
N THR A 303 -18.56 16.86 -26.66
CA THR A 303 -17.80 16.74 -27.92
C THR A 303 -16.30 16.94 -27.73
N LYS A 304 -15.48 16.40 -28.64
CA LYS A 304 -14.00 16.54 -28.62
C LYS A 304 -13.48 17.99 -28.60
N LYS A 305 -14.32 18.97 -28.96
CA LYS A 305 -13.97 20.40 -29.01
C LYS A 305 -14.82 21.26 -28.07
N GLY A 306 -15.62 20.64 -27.20
CA GLY A 306 -16.37 21.35 -26.17
C GLY A 306 -15.45 22.09 -25.20
N ALA A 307 -16.04 23.03 -24.47
CA ALA A 307 -15.34 23.71 -23.38
C ALA A 307 -15.04 22.74 -22.21
N GLU A 308 -14.15 23.17 -21.33
CA GLU A 308 -13.91 22.52 -20.03
C GLU A 308 -15.23 22.28 -19.27
N ASN A 309 -15.30 21.16 -18.57
CA ASN A 309 -16.50 20.70 -17.86
C ASN A 309 -16.19 20.64 -16.37
N CYS A 310 -16.98 21.33 -15.55
CA CYS A 310 -16.85 21.30 -14.10
C CYS A 310 -18.14 20.80 -13.46
N ALA A 311 -18.02 20.12 -12.32
CA ALA A 311 -19.15 19.53 -11.61
C ALA A 311 -20.18 20.61 -11.21
N PRO A 312 -21.50 20.35 -11.38
CA PRO A 312 -22.54 21.30 -11.01
C PRO A 312 -22.44 21.73 -9.54
N GLY A 313 -22.33 23.05 -9.31
CA GLY A 313 -22.21 23.63 -7.96
C GLY A 313 -20.78 23.80 -7.45
N ALA A 314 -19.77 23.23 -8.11
CA ALA A 314 -18.38 23.34 -7.67
C ALA A 314 -17.77 24.73 -7.88
N ASP A 315 -16.84 25.09 -6.98
CA ASP A 315 -15.97 26.26 -7.11
C ASP A 315 -14.58 25.81 -7.59
N ALA A 316 -14.35 25.90 -8.89
CA ALA A 316 -13.09 25.53 -9.55
C ALA A 316 -11.84 26.25 -9.00
N SER A 317 -12.01 27.33 -8.22
CA SER A 317 -10.89 28.03 -7.55
C SER A 317 -10.49 27.41 -6.21
N LYS A 318 -11.31 26.50 -5.67
CA LYS A 318 -11.07 25.75 -4.43
C LYS A 318 -10.82 24.27 -4.70
N ASP A 319 -11.57 23.69 -5.64
CA ASP A 319 -11.41 22.32 -6.08
C ASP A 319 -11.19 22.29 -7.60
N ALA A 320 -9.93 22.11 -8.01
CA ALA A 320 -9.56 21.96 -9.41
C ALA A 320 -9.93 20.56 -9.96
N ASN A 321 -10.04 19.54 -9.11
CA ASN A 321 -10.40 18.17 -9.50
C ASN A 321 -11.89 18.06 -9.88
N ALA A 322 -12.73 18.97 -9.38
CA ALA A 322 -14.10 19.15 -9.84
C ALA A 322 -14.20 19.58 -11.33
N CYS A 323 -13.11 19.97 -11.97
CA CYS A 323 -13.03 20.23 -13.42
C CYS A 323 -12.32 19.08 -14.15
N GLY A 324 -13.02 18.46 -15.09
CA GLY A 324 -12.62 17.22 -15.72
C GLY A 324 -11.69 17.39 -16.94
N GLU A 325 -10.74 16.47 -17.10
CA GLU A 325 -9.85 16.45 -18.27
C GLU A 325 -10.63 16.06 -19.55
N GLY A 326 -10.80 17.02 -20.47
CA GLY A 326 -11.57 16.84 -21.71
C GLY A 326 -11.06 15.81 -22.72
N SER A 327 -9.91 15.17 -22.47
CA SER A 327 -9.42 14.04 -23.27
C SER A 327 -10.13 12.72 -22.93
N LYS A 328 -10.65 12.59 -21.69
CA LYS A 328 -11.36 11.40 -21.21
C LYS A 328 -12.69 11.26 -21.96
N LYS A 329 -13.08 10.02 -22.24
CA LYS A 329 -14.21 9.72 -23.13
C LYS A 329 -14.83 8.34 -22.92
N ILE A 330 -16.09 8.20 -23.30
CA ILE A 330 -16.76 6.92 -23.58
C ILE A 330 -16.85 6.78 -25.11
N LYS A 331 -16.36 5.65 -25.64
CA LYS A 331 -16.38 5.30 -27.09
C LYS A 331 -16.85 3.86 -27.38
N SER A 332 -17.29 3.14 -26.36
CA SER A 332 -17.77 1.76 -26.41
C SER A 332 -18.58 1.45 -25.14
N GLU A 333 -19.38 0.39 -25.19
CA GLU A 333 -20.06 -0.22 -24.03
C GLU A 333 -19.07 -0.52 -22.91
N TYR A 334 -17.91 -1.12 -23.21
CA TYR A 334 -16.87 -1.38 -22.19
C TYR A 334 -16.46 -0.12 -21.40
N ASN A 335 -16.31 1.03 -22.07
CA ASN A 335 -15.97 2.27 -21.38
C ASN A 335 -17.13 2.80 -20.51
N ALA A 336 -18.38 2.66 -20.94
CA ALA A 336 -19.54 3.04 -20.14
C ALA A 336 -19.75 2.08 -18.95
N ALA A 337 -19.63 0.78 -19.17
CA ALA A 337 -19.75 -0.27 -18.15
C ALA A 337 -18.65 -0.13 -17.08
N MET A 338 -17.38 0.04 -17.46
CA MET A 338 -16.30 0.29 -16.51
C MET A 338 -16.46 1.61 -15.76
N ASN A 339 -16.99 2.67 -16.40
CA ASN A 339 -17.31 3.90 -15.67
C ASN A 339 -18.40 3.67 -14.62
N LEU A 340 -19.43 2.86 -14.93
CA LEU A 340 -20.53 2.55 -14.01
C LEU A 340 -20.06 1.66 -12.86
N TYR A 341 -19.22 0.66 -13.14
CA TYR A 341 -18.54 -0.16 -12.14
C TYR A 341 -17.63 0.69 -11.24
N ASN A 342 -16.91 1.69 -11.79
CA ASN A 342 -16.13 2.63 -10.98
C ASN A 342 -17.00 3.48 -10.04
N LEU A 343 -18.23 3.86 -10.44
CA LEU A 343 -19.17 4.52 -9.53
C LEU A 343 -19.72 3.57 -8.46
N TYR A 344 -19.98 2.30 -8.81
CA TYR A 344 -20.39 1.27 -7.86
C TYR A 344 -19.36 1.04 -6.75
N ILE A 345 -18.09 0.80 -7.10
CA ILE A 345 -17.06 0.55 -6.10
C ILE A 345 -16.73 1.81 -5.26
N ILE A 346 -16.78 3.02 -5.84
CA ILE A 346 -16.60 4.26 -5.08
C ILE A 346 -17.82 4.57 -4.19
N ALA A 347 -19.03 4.15 -4.58
CA ALA A 347 -20.20 4.28 -3.70
C ALA A 347 -20.07 3.44 -2.41
N ALA A 348 -19.29 2.35 -2.41
CA ALA A 348 -18.95 1.59 -1.20
C ALA A 348 -17.97 2.34 -0.27
N ASP A 349 -17.12 3.20 -0.84
CA ASP A 349 -16.20 4.09 -0.12
C ASP A 349 -16.88 5.38 0.41
N MET A 350 -17.99 5.78 -0.21
CA MET A 350 -18.77 7.00 0.10
C MET A 350 -20.03 6.73 0.94
N GLN A 351 -20.03 5.69 1.79
CA GLN A 351 -21.22 5.30 2.57
C GLN A 351 -21.64 6.34 3.62
N ASN A 352 -20.69 7.11 4.18
CA ASN A 352 -21.00 8.16 5.15
C ASN A 352 -21.65 9.38 4.46
N GLU A 353 -21.31 9.61 3.19
CA GLU A 353 -21.82 10.69 2.33
C GLU A 353 -23.11 10.27 1.58
N ASN A 354 -23.48 8.99 1.59
CA ASN A 354 -24.70 8.48 0.98
C ASN A 354 -25.93 8.72 1.88
N THR A 355 -26.30 9.98 2.07
CA THR A 355 -27.26 10.40 3.10
C THR A 355 -27.98 11.71 2.75
N GLY A 356 -29.07 12.01 3.47
CA GLY A 356 -29.77 13.28 3.37
C GLY A 356 -30.30 13.59 1.97
N ASP A 357 -29.89 14.73 1.42
CA ASP A 357 -30.36 15.26 0.13
C ASP A 357 -29.59 14.69 -1.08
N HIS A 358 -28.53 13.89 -0.87
CA HIS A 358 -27.76 13.23 -1.93
C HIS A 358 -27.60 11.73 -1.63
N THR A 359 -28.47 10.91 -2.23
CA THR A 359 -28.53 9.46 -1.99
C THR A 359 -28.40 8.67 -3.29
N PHE A 360 -27.51 7.68 -3.32
CA PHE A 360 -27.21 6.90 -4.51
C PHE A 360 -27.16 5.40 -4.23
N ASP A 361 -27.81 4.60 -5.07
CA ASP A 361 -27.75 3.14 -5.03
C ASP A 361 -27.23 2.63 -6.37
N PHE A 362 -25.90 2.53 -6.50
CA PHE A 362 -25.28 1.86 -7.62
C PHE A 362 -25.25 0.33 -7.45
N ASN A 363 -25.50 -0.18 -6.23
CA ASN A 363 -25.53 -1.62 -5.97
C ASN A 363 -26.64 -2.29 -6.77
N GLN A 364 -27.77 -1.60 -6.98
CA GLN A 364 -28.92 -2.11 -7.74
C GLN A 364 -28.58 -2.68 -9.13
N TYR A 365 -27.54 -2.17 -9.81
CA TYR A 365 -27.13 -2.61 -11.14
C TYR A 365 -26.25 -3.89 -11.12
N PHE A 366 -25.76 -4.29 -9.95
CA PHE A 366 -24.83 -5.42 -9.77
C PHE A 366 -25.41 -6.51 -8.84
N GLN A 367 -26.74 -6.58 -8.71
CA GLN A 367 -27.43 -7.63 -7.95
C GLN A 367 -27.96 -8.76 -8.84
N GLY A 368 -28.28 -9.90 -8.21
CA GLY A 368 -29.01 -10.99 -8.86
C GLY A 368 -28.16 -11.69 -9.92
N GLU A 369 -28.65 -11.73 -11.17
CA GLU A 369 -27.92 -12.36 -12.29
C GLU A 369 -26.68 -11.54 -12.72
N TYR A 370 -26.64 -10.24 -12.44
CA TYR A 370 -25.56 -9.33 -12.80
C TYR A 370 -24.42 -9.24 -11.77
N ALA A 371 -24.56 -9.90 -10.61
CA ALA A 371 -23.48 -9.97 -9.61
C ALA A 371 -22.21 -10.66 -10.17
N GLN A 372 -22.38 -11.52 -11.18
CA GLN A 372 -21.27 -12.17 -11.86
C GLN A 372 -20.49 -11.23 -12.80
N ASP A 373 -21.12 -10.15 -13.27
CA ASP A 373 -20.49 -9.13 -14.11
C ASP A 373 -19.55 -8.24 -13.28
N ALA A 374 -19.92 -7.93 -12.03
CA ALA A 374 -19.03 -7.24 -11.07
C ALA A 374 -17.69 -7.98 -10.92
N LYS A 375 -17.69 -9.32 -10.82
CA LYS A 375 -16.46 -10.12 -10.77
C LYS A 375 -15.59 -9.95 -12.02
N LEU A 376 -16.20 -9.83 -13.20
CA LEU A 376 -15.47 -9.65 -14.46
C LEU A 376 -14.85 -8.25 -14.53
N PHE A 377 -15.58 -7.20 -14.16
CA PHE A 377 -15.03 -5.83 -14.10
C PHE A 377 -13.97 -5.67 -13.01
N ALA A 378 -14.13 -6.36 -11.86
CA ALA A 378 -13.11 -6.46 -10.82
C ALA A 378 -11.84 -7.11 -11.35
N TRP A 379 -11.94 -8.24 -12.06
CA TRP A 379 -10.80 -8.88 -12.72
C TRP A 379 -10.11 -7.95 -13.72
N ALA A 380 -10.86 -7.22 -14.54
CA ALA A 380 -10.29 -6.29 -15.52
C ALA A 380 -9.52 -5.12 -14.85
N LEU A 381 -10.06 -4.56 -13.77
CA LEU A 381 -9.38 -3.50 -13.00
C LEU A 381 -8.17 -4.06 -12.22
N ASP A 382 -8.34 -5.23 -11.60
CA ASP A 382 -7.27 -5.96 -10.91
C ASP A 382 -6.12 -6.31 -11.84
N ALA A 383 -6.39 -6.60 -13.12
CA ALA A 383 -5.35 -6.94 -14.08
C ALA A 383 -4.47 -5.74 -14.45
N GLU A 384 -5.04 -4.54 -14.63
CA GLU A 384 -4.30 -3.28 -14.86
C GLU A 384 -3.39 -3.01 -13.64
N ASP A 385 -3.95 -3.05 -12.43
CA ASP A 385 -3.17 -2.86 -11.19
C ASP A 385 -2.08 -3.95 -11.00
N PHE A 386 -2.37 -5.21 -11.34
CA PHE A 386 -1.43 -6.33 -11.28
C PHE A 386 -0.25 -6.20 -12.26
N TYR A 387 -0.52 -5.85 -13.52
CA TYR A 387 0.50 -5.78 -14.57
C TYR A 387 1.37 -4.52 -14.48
N GLU A 388 0.80 -3.38 -14.11
CA GLU A 388 1.58 -2.13 -13.99
C GLU A 388 2.31 -2.01 -12.64
N LYS A 389 1.67 -2.39 -11.52
CA LYS A 389 2.09 -2.00 -10.15
C LYS A 389 2.28 -3.18 -9.19
N GLY A 390 1.86 -4.37 -9.57
CA GLY A 390 1.94 -5.61 -8.78
C GLY A 390 3.14 -6.49 -9.15
N PRO A 391 3.04 -7.82 -8.93
CA PRO A 391 4.07 -8.77 -9.37
C PRO A 391 4.27 -8.83 -10.89
N SER A 392 3.24 -8.49 -11.68
CA SER A 392 3.23 -8.49 -13.14
C SER A 392 3.69 -9.84 -13.74
N TYR A 393 4.36 -9.85 -14.88
CA TYR A 393 4.77 -11.06 -15.59
C TYR A 393 6.16 -11.60 -15.15
N ALA A 394 6.37 -12.90 -15.34
CA ALA A 394 7.57 -13.60 -14.91
C ALA A 394 8.84 -13.19 -15.69
N GLY A 395 9.93 -12.93 -14.97
CA GLY A 395 11.24 -12.60 -15.57
C GLY A 395 11.57 -11.10 -15.60
N GLN A 396 10.70 -10.26 -15.04
CA GLN A 396 11.01 -8.87 -14.65
C GLN A 396 10.77 -8.69 -13.14
N SER A 397 11.31 -7.62 -12.58
CA SER A 397 10.98 -7.08 -11.24
C SER A 397 10.86 -5.55 -11.23
N GLU A 398 10.96 -4.91 -12.39
CA GLU A 398 10.92 -3.47 -12.64
C GLU A 398 9.63 -2.82 -12.11
N THR A 399 8.52 -3.57 -12.10
CA THR A 399 7.21 -3.14 -11.57
C THR A 399 7.16 -2.96 -10.05
N TYR A 400 7.97 -3.70 -9.28
CA TYR A 400 7.89 -3.71 -7.81
C TYR A 400 9.21 -3.44 -7.07
N SER A 401 10.36 -3.62 -7.71
CA SER A 401 11.68 -3.25 -7.17
C SER A 401 11.79 -1.74 -6.84
N ILE A 402 10.92 -0.91 -7.43
CA ILE A 402 10.74 0.50 -7.08
C ILE A 402 10.43 0.75 -5.59
N ALA A 403 9.89 -0.24 -4.87
CA ALA A 403 9.60 -0.12 -3.44
C ALA A 403 10.82 -0.34 -2.54
N GLN A 404 12.01 -0.64 -3.10
CA GLN A 404 13.24 -0.83 -2.33
C GLN A 404 13.58 0.35 -1.39
N PRO A 405 13.42 1.64 -1.76
CA PRO A 405 13.66 2.76 -0.84
C PRO A 405 12.79 2.73 0.41
N LEU A 406 11.57 2.18 0.34
CA LEU A 406 10.71 2.02 1.51
C LEU A 406 11.16 0.85 2.39
N LEU A 407 11.62 -0.25 1.81
CA LEU A 407 12.20 -1.36 2.56
C LEU A 407 13.53 -0.98 3.23
N ASP A 408 14.36 -0.21 2.53
CA ASP A 408 15.59 0.40 3.06
C ASP A 408 15.23 1.28 4.29
N ASP A 409 14.24 2.17 4.17
CA ASP A 409 13.80 3.10 5.23
C ASP A 409 13.14 2.42 6.45
N PHE A 410 12.46 1.27 6.28
CA PHE A 410 12.02 0.44 7.41
C PHE A 410 13.22 -0.07 8.21
N PHE A 411 14.23 -0.63 7.55
CA PHE A 411 15.43 -1.13 8.25
C PHE A 411 16.26 -0.01 8.87
N ASP A 412 16.44 1.12 8.18
CA ASP A 412 17.21 2.26 8.67
C ASP A 412 16.56 2.89 9.92
N ALA A 413 15.23 2.99 9.98
CA ALA A 413 14.52 3.52 11.14
C ALA A 413 14.61 2.59 12.37
N ILE A 414 14.56 1.26 12.17
CA ILE A 414 14.85 0.29 13.23
C ILE A 414 16.30 0.44 13.72
N ASP A 415 17.26 0.56 12.81
CA ASP A 415 18.67 0.72 13.15
C ASP A 415 18.94 2.02 13.90
N GLU A 416 18.31 3.16 13.54
CA GLU A 416 18.43 4.41 14.28
C GLU A 416 18.02 4.20 15.75
N ARG A 417 16.86 3.55 15.97
CA ARG A 417 16.34 3.28 17.32
C ARG A 417 17.23 2.29 18.08
N VAL A 418 17.67 1.20 17.45
CA VAL A 418 18.58 0.21 18.07
C VAL A 418 19.93 0.84 18.44
N ASN A 419 20.42 1.80 17.66
CA ASN A 419 21.66 2.55 17.92
C ASN A 419 21.48 3.72 18.92
N GLY A 420 20.33 3.83 19.59
CA GLY A 420 20.09 4.78 20.68
C GLY A 420 19.26 6.01 20.30
N GLY A 421 18.64 6.05 19.13
CA GLY A 421 17.70 7.10 18.72
C GLY A 421 16.48 7.20 19.65
N SER A 422 15.92 8.41 19.77
CA SER A 422 14.73 8.67 20.61
C SER A 422 13.42 8.30 19.91
N THR A 423 13.42 8.14 18.58
CA THR A 423 12.21 7.83 17.81
C THR A 423 11.74 6.41 18.12
N VAL A 424 10.62 6.30 18.84
CA VAL A 424 9.99 5.02 19.23
C VAL A 424 8.99 4.52 18.20
N ALA A 425 8.51 5.38 17.30
CA ALA A 425 7.68 4.95 16.19
C ALA A 425 7.81 5.83 14.95
N THR A 426 7.64 5.22 13.76
CA THR A 426 7.49 5.93 12.48
C THR A 426 6.22 5.48 11.76
N PHE A 427 5.26 6.39 11.57
CA PHE A 427 3.97 6.11 10.93
C PHE A 427 3.90 6.84 9.58
N ARG A 428 3.82 6.08 8.48
CA ARG A 428 3.93 6.59 7.11
C ARG A 428 2.61 6.45 6.34
N PHE A 429 2.20 7.48 5.61
CA PHE A 429 0.92 7.52 4.87
C PHE A 429 1.10 7.80 3.37
N ALA A 430 0.53 6.94 2.52
CA ALA A 430 0.83 6.87 1.09
C ALA A 430 -0.33 6.30 0.24
N HIS A 431 -0.03 5.58 -0.85
CA HIS A 431 -0.99 5.24 -1.91
C HIS A 431 -1.06 3.72 -2.21
N ALA A 432 -2.00 3.33 -3.06
CA ALA A 432 -2.06 1.96 -3.59
C ALA A 432 -0.79 1.66 -4.41
N GLU A 433 -0.31 2.64 -5.18
CA GLU A 433 0.95 2.64 -5.93
C GLU A 433 2.21 2.61 -5.04
N THR A 434 2.06 2.76 -3.73
CA THR A 434 3.12 2.49 -2.74
C THR A 434 2.99 1.07 -2.19
N MET A 435 1.76 0.63 -1.92
CA MET A 435 1.47 -0.65 -1.26
C MET A 435 1.58 -1.87 -2.17
N MET A 436 1.09 -1.82 -3.41
CA MET A 436 1.17 -2.93 -4.37
C MET A 436 2.61 -3.38 -4.65
N PRO A 437 3.56 -2.48 -5.00
CA PRO A 437 4.94 -2.89 -5.22
C PRO A 437 5.65 -3.28 -3.91
N PHE A 438 5.30 -2.67 -2.77
CA PHE A 438 5.86 -3.06 -1.47
C PHE A 438 5.40 -4.47 -1.04
N ALA A 439 4.13 -4.82 -1.28
CA ALA A 439 3.59 -6.15 -1.02
C ALA A 439 4.24 -7.23 -1.90
N ALA A 440 4.47 -6.93 -3.18
CA ALA A 440 5.18 -7.81 -4.11
C ALA A 440 6.67 -7.97 -3.74
N LEU A 441 7.37 -6.88 -3.39
CA LEU A 441 8.78 -6.91 -2.96
C LEU A 441 8.97 -7.75 -1.68
N LEU A 442 8.09 -7.57 -0.69
CA LEU A 442 8.10 -8.33 0.56
C LEU A 442 7.64 -9.79 0.38
N GLY A 443 6.96 -10.13 -0.72
CA GLY A 443 6.35 -11.45 -0.91
C GLY A 443 5.17 -11.69 0.04
N LEU A 444 4.32 -10.67 0.24
CA LEU A 444 3.13 -10.78 1.10
C LEU A 444 2.07 -11.71 0.48
N PRO A 445 1.18 -12.32 1.29
CA PRO A 445 0.08 -13.16 0.79
C PRO A 445 -0.76 -12.46 -0.28
N GLY A 446 -1.04 -13.15 -1.39
CA GLY A 446 -1.71 -12.56 -2.56
C GLY A 446 -0.77 -11.85 -3.54
N SER A 447 0.50 -11.64 -3.19
CA SER A 447 1.49 -10.96 -4.05
C SER A 447 2.72 -11.83 -4.36
N THR A 448 2.61 -13.15 -4.23
CA THR A 448 3.75 -14.08 -4.41
C THR A 448 3.88 -14.65 -5.82
N GLN A 449 2.87 -14.45 -6.68
CA GLN A 449 2.77 -15.11 -7.98
C GLN A 449 2.78 -14.12 -9.15
N GLN A 450 3.79 -14.21 -10.01
CA GLN A 450 3.83 -13.54 -11.31
C GLN A 450 2.98 -14.30 -12.35
N ALA A 451 2.45 -13.58 -13.35
CA ALA A 451 1.82 -14.18 -14.52
C ALA A 451 2.87 -14.79 -15.48
N PRO A 452 2.48 -15.68 -16.40
CA PRO A 452 3.37 -16.12 -17.48
C PRO A 452 3.90 -14.93 -18.29
N ALA A 453 5.13 -15.05 -18.82
CA ALA A 453 5.71 -14.10 -19.76
C ALA A 453 5.04 -14.22 -21.15
N SER A 454 3.78 -13.78 -21.24
CA SER A 454 2.89 -14.00 -22.37
C SER A 454 1.84 -12.90 -22.48
N THR A 455 1.54 -12.48 -23.70
CA THR A 455 0.42 -11.56 -24.01
C THR A 455 -0.92 -12.27 -24.16
N THR A 456 -0.95 -13.62 -24.10
CA THR A 456 -2.15 -14.44 -24.38
C THR A 456 -2.48 -15.47 -23.30
N ASP A 457 -1.49 -15.85 -22.50
CA ASP A 457 -1.65 -16.65 -21.28
C ASP A 457 -1.52 -15.68 -20.10
N VAL A 458 -2.59 -14.91 -19.90
CA VAL A 458 -2.61 -13.71 -19.05
C VAL A 458 -3.01 -14.02 -17.60
N TYR A 459 -2.81 -13.04 -16.71
CA TYR A 459 -3.37 -13.04 -15.37
C TYR A 459 -4.90 -13.26 -15.39
N THR A 460 -5.37 -14.24 -14.63
CA THR A 460 -6.79 -14.49 -14.37
C THR A 460 -7.03 -14.86 -12.91
N TYR A 461 -8.25 -14.63 -12.43
CA TYR A 461 -8.65 -15.04 -11.08
C TYR A 461 -8.54 -16.55 -10.82
N ASP A 462 -8.59 -17.39 -11.86
CA ASP A 462 -8.45 -18.85 -11.76
C ASP A 462 -6.99 -19.32 -11.72
N ASN A 463 -6.04 -18.52 -12.24
CA ASN A 463 -4.62 -18.90 -12.33
C ASN A 463 -3.68 -18.14 -11.38
N ASN A 464 -4.16 -17.11 -10.68
CA ASN A 464 -3.35 -16.26 -9.81
C ASN A 464 -4.08 -15.85 -8.52
N GLU A 465 -3.35 -15.77 -7.41
CA GLU A 465 -3.86 -15.39 -6.08
C GLU A 465 -4.15 -13.89 -5.88
N TRP A 466 -3.60 -13.01 -6.73
CA TRP A 466 -3.68 -11.57 -6.54
C TRP A 466 -5.11 -11.05 -6.69
N ARG A 467 -5.54 -10.22 -5.74
CA ARG A 467 -6.82 -9.49 -5.75
C ARG A 467 -6.63 -8.10 -5.15
N GLY A 468 -7.21 -7.08 -5.79
CA GLY A 468 -7.14 -5.72 -5.27
C GLY A 468 -7.75 -5.60 -3.87
N GLU A 469 -8.83 -6.33 -3.60
CA GLU A 469 -9.60 -6.27 -2.34
C GLU A 469 -8.86 -6.83 -1.12
N SER A 470 -7.86 -7.68 -1.29
CA SER A 470 -7.06 -8.24 -0.20
C SER A 470 -5.63 -7.71 -0.16
N VAL A 471 -5.02 -7.47 -1.33
CA VAL A 471 -3.65 -6.92 -1.44
C VAL A 471 -3.62 -5.42 -1.18
N THR A 472 -4.62 -4.68 -1.67
CA THR A 472 -4.73 -3.24 -1.44
C THR A 472 -6.18 -2.75 -1.34
N PRO A 473 -6.95 -3.14 -0.30
CA PRO A 473 -8.14 -2.37 0.11
C PRO A 473 -7.81 -0.90 0.46
N MET A 474 -8.82 -0.09 0.73
CA MET A 474 -8.63 1.22 1.37
C MET A 474 -8.00 1.04 2.76
N ALA A 475 -7.22 2.03 3.22
CA ALA A 475 -6.43 1.99 4.47
C ALA A 475 -5.53 0.76 4.68
N THR A 476 -5.18 0.01 3.61
CA THR A 476 -4.24 -1.12 3.66
C THR A 476 -2.97 -0.72 4.37
N ASN A 477 -2.49 -1.54 5.30
CA ASN A 477 -1.34 -1.21 6.12
C ASN A 477 -0.43 -2.40 6.39
N VAL A 478 0.88 -2.15 6.37
CA VAL A 478 1.91 -3.05 6.89
C VAL A 478 2.45 -2.40 8.16
N GLN A 479 2.54 -3.16 9.26
CA GLN A 479 3.05 -2.67 10.54
C GLN A 479 4.07 -3.65 11.10
N TRP A 480 5.24 -3.16 11.52
CA TRP A 480 6.27 -3.97 12.17
C TRP A 480 6.41 -3.56 13.63
N ASP A 481 6.47 -4.54 14.53
CA ASP A 481 6.73 -4.32 15.96
C ASP A 481 8.07 -4.96 16.34
N VAL A 482 8.96 -4.19 16.96
CA VAL A 482 10.34 -4.59 17.26
C VAL A 482 10.58 -4.65 18.76
N TYR A 483 11.09 -5.80 19.20
CA TYR A 483 11.37 -6.10 20.59
C TYR A 483 12.85 -6.44 20.75
N ALA A 484 13.44 -6.10 21.89
CA ALA A 484 14.82 -6.43 22.22
C ALA A 484 14.95 -6.99 23.64
N LYS A 485 16.02 -7.75 23.86
CA LYS A 485 16.37 -8.34 25.15
C LYS A 485 17.67 -7.71 25.65
N GLN A 486 17.69 -7.34 26.92
CA GLN A 486 18.87 -6.72 27.54
C GLN A 486 19.95 -7.76 27.87
N GLY A 487 21.21 -7.30 27.86
CA GLY A 487 22.39 -8.12 28.13
C GLY A 487 22.97 -8.82 26.90
N GLU A 488 23.90 -9.75 27.15
CA GLU A 488 24.61 -10.50 26.12
C GLU A 488 23.97 -11.89 25.92
N ASP A 489 23.89 -12.33 24.66
CA ASP A 489 23.58 -13.70 24.29
C ASP A 489 24.79 -14.60 24.60
N PRO A 490 24.69 -15.56 25.55
CA PRO A 490 25.80 -16.42 25.95
C PRO A 490 26.35 -17.30 24.81
N ALA A 491 25.59 -17.52 23.74
CA ALA A 491 26.04 -18.28 22.58
C ALA A 491 26.98 -17.47 21.67
N THR A 492 26.89 -16.13 21.68
CA THR A 492 27.67 -15.25 20.78
C THR A 492 28.61 -14.29 21.51
N GLY A 493 28.41 -14.07 22.82
CA GLY A 493 29.17 -13.06 23.60
C GLY A 493 28.92 -11.63 23.12
N SER A 494 27.76 -11.38 22.53
CA SER A 494 27.34 -10.09 21.95
C SER A 494 25.93 -9.74 22.43
N ALA A 495 25.51 -8.49 22.32
CA ALA A 495 24.14 -8.09 22.67
C ALA A 495 23.09 -8.90 21.89
N TYR A 496 21.97 -9.25 22.53
CA TYR A 496 20.89 -9.99 21.85
C TYR A 496 20.40 -9.24 20.62
N THR A 497 20.24 -9.96 19.51
CA THR A 497 19.64 -9.38 18.29
C THR A 497 18.18 -8.99 18.56
N PRO A 498 17.74 -7.78 18.14
CA PRO A 498 16.33 -7.42 18.11
C PRO A 498 15.52 -8.40 17.24
N ILE A 499 14.26 -8.57 17.61
CA ILE A 499 13.30 -9.41 16.88
C ILE A 499 12.12 -8.57 16.39
N VAL A 500 11.55 -8.97 15.27
CA VAL A 500 10.49 -8.24 14.55
C VAL A 500 9.32 -9.19 14.28
N ARG A 501 8.10 -8.69 14.44
CA ARG A 501 6.84 -9.31 13.99
C ARG A 501 6.15 -8.36 13.01
N MET A 502 5.50 -8.91 11.98
CA MET A 502 4.70 -8.17 11.02
C MET A 502 3.20 -8.39 11.20
N LEU A 503 2.42 -7.30 11.10
CA LEU A 503 1.00 -7.33 10.79
C LEU A 503 0.78 -6.80 9.37
N TYR A 504 -0.12 -7.42 8.61
CA TYR A 504 -0.60 -6.94 7.31
C TYR A 504 -2.13 -6.86 7.35
N ASN A 505 -2.67 -5.67 7.10
CA ASN A 505 -4.08 -5.34 7.33
C ASN A 505 -4.54 -5.74 8.75
N GLU A 506 -3.69 -5.49 9.75
CA GLU A 506 -3.88 -5.90 11.15
C GLU A 506 -4.13 -7.41 11.37
N ASN A 507 -3.74 -8.26 10.41
CA ASN A 507 -3.62 -9.70 10.61
C ASN A 507 -2.14 -10.04 10.84
N GLU A 508 -1.85 -10.80 11.90
CA GLU A 508 -0.49 -11.29 12.12
C GLU A 508 -0.14 -12.36 11.09
N ILE A 509 0.97 -12.16 10.39
CA ILE A 509 1.45 -13.06 9.34
C ILE A 509 2.92 -13.39 9.54
N ALA A 510 3.33 -14.54 9.03
CA ALA A 510 4.73 -14.84 8.80
C ALA A 510 5.32 -13.85 7.77
N PHE A 511 6.62 -13.61 7.86
CA PHE A 511 7.37 -13.08 6.72
C PHE A 511 7.44 -14.15 5.61
N ARG A 512 7.92 -13.77 4.41
CA ARG A 512 8.03 -14.66 3.26
C ARG A 512 8.73 -15.98 3.60
N SER A 513 8.37 -17.03 2.85
CA SER A 513 8.70 -18.43 3.14
C SER A 513 10.19 -18.75 3.31
N GLU A 514 11.05 -17.93 2.73
CA GLU A 514 12.51 -18.06 2.78
C GLU A 514 13.10 -17.56 4.11
N CYS A 515 12.37 -16.77 4.89
CA CYS A 515 12.80 -16.29 6.20
C CYS A 515 12.62 -17.38 7.28
N THR A 516 13.64 -17.59 8.11
CA THR A 516 13.59 -18.53 9.25
C THR A 516 13.17 -17.79 10.53
N PRO A 517 12.03 -18.13 11.17
CA PRO A 517 11.62 -17.53 12.44
C PRO A 517 12.50 -17.99 13.61
N ILE A 518 12.50 -17.24 14.70
CA ILE A 518 13.36 -17.49 15.88
C ILE A 518 13.19 -18.87 16.52
N ALA A 519 12.03 -19.50 16.35
CA ALA A 519 11.66 -20.82 16.84
C ALA A 519 10.57 -21.42 15.92
N ASP A 520 10.36 -22.72 15.97
CA ASP A 520 9.32 -23.37 15.16
C ASP A 520 7.91 -22.94 15.59
N GLY A 521 7.08 -22.58 14.61
CA GLY A 521 5.73 -22.03 14.87
C GLY A 521 5.71 -20.57 15.35
N SER A 522 6.88 -19.90 15.44
CA SER A 522 6.95 -18.47 15.77
C SER A 522 6.76 -17.59 14.52
N THR A 523 6.16 -16.42 14.74
CA THR A 523 5.99 -15.31 13.78
C THR A 523 6.99 -14.17 14.03
N TRP A 524 7.95 -14.39 14.94
CA TRP A 524 9.03 -13.44 15.23
C TRP A 524 10.32 -13.84 14.50
N TYR A 525 11.05 -12.86 14.01
CA TYR A 525 12.26 -13.04 13.20
C TYR A 525 13.37 -12.13 13.72
N LYS A 526 14.63 -12.59 13.72
CA LYS A 526 15.75 -11.68 14.06
C LYS A 526 15.86 -10.58 13.00
N LEU A 527 16.19 -9.36 13.42
CA LEU A 527 16.46 -8.25 12.48
C LEU A 527 17.57 -8.60 11.47
N THR A 528 18.58 -9.37 11.89
CA THR A 528 19.64 -9.87 11.00
C THR A 528 19.15 -10.87 9.96
N GLU A 529 18.17 -11.72 10.32
CA GLU A 529 17.52 -12.63 9.37
C GLU A 529 16.75 -11.84 8.33
N LEU A 530 15.93 -10.86 8.75
CA LEU A 530 15.11 -10.06 7.83
C LEU A 530 15.97 -9.28 6.82
N LYS A 531 17.09 -8.68 7.25
CA LYS A 531 18.04 -8.02 6.34
C LYS A 531 18.70 -8.97 5.33
N SER A 532 18.68 -10.28 5.58
CA SER A 532 19.21 -11.31 4.68
C SER A 532 18.12 -11.91 3.78
N CYS A 533 16.97 -12.30 4.34
CA CYS A 533 15.90 -12.95 3.58
C CYS A 533 15.01 -11.98 2.79
N LEU A 534 14.95 -10.69 3.17
CA LEU A 534 14.26 -9.65 2.40
C LEU A 534 15.18 -8.93 1.39
N ALA A 535 16.49 -9.21 1.42
CA ALA A 535 17.38 -8.83 0.32
C ALA A 535 17.07 -9.65 -0.95
N ALA A 536 17.46 -9.13 -2.12
CA ALA A 536 17.09 -9.68 -3.43
C ALA A 536 17.55 -11.13 -3.73
N ASP A 537 18.40 -11.73 -2.90
CA ASP A 537 18.81 -13.15 -3.03
C ASP A 537 18.10 -14.10 -2.04
N HIS A 538 17.21 -13.56 -1.19
CA HIS A 538 16.32 -14.27 -0.27
C HIS A 538 17.00 -15.34 0.59
N LYS A 539 18.22 -15.06 1.07
CA LYS A 539 18.99 -16.02 1.86
C LYS A 539 18.62 -15.98 3.33
N THR A 540 18.27 -17.14 3.88
CA THR A 540 18.22 -17.33 5.33
C THR A 540 19.60 -17.50 5.96
N LEU A 541 19.75 -17.04 7.20
CA LEU A 541 20.85 -17.37 8.10
C LEU A 541 20.67 -18.76 8.75
N GLY A 542 19.52 -19.40 8.55
CA GLY A 542 19.26 -20.78 8.97
C GLY A 542 19.31 -20.95 10.47
N GLN A 543 20.30 -21.69 10.99
CA GLN A 543 20.41 -21.91 12.43
C GLN A 543 20.75 -20.63 13.20
N ASP A 544 21.47 -19.69 12.59
CA ASP A 544 21.84 -18.42 13.22
C ASP A 544 20.65 -17.46 13.37
N ALA A 545 19.55 -17.70 12.64
CA ALA A 545 18.28 -17.00 12.82
C ALA A 545 17.53 -17.43 14.10
N ARG A 546 17.83 -18.62 14.64
CA ARG A 546 17.15 -19.16 15.83
C ARG A 546 17.63 -18.52 17.13
N ILE A 547 16.77 -18.47 18.13
CA ILE A 547 17.19 -18.24 19.53
C ILE A 547 17.55 -19.60 20.12
N VAL A 548 18.71 -19.69 20.78
CA VAL A 548 19.12 -20.90 21.50
C VAL A 548 18.34 -20.96 22.81
N GLU A 549 17.42 -21.91 22.94
CA GLU A 549 16.83 -22.22 24.24
C GLU A 549 17.95 -22.66 25.20
N GLN A 550 18.05 -22.01 26.36
CA GLN A 550 18.89 -22.53 27.43
C GLN A 550 18.27 -23.84 27.90
N VAL A 551 18.91 -24.96 27.54
CA VAL A 551 18.64 -26.23 28.21
C VAL A 551 19.04 -26.03 29.66
N ASP A 552 18.06 -26.03 30.57
CA ASP A 552 18.31 -26.03 32.01
C ASP A 552 19.23 -27.20 32.33
N VAL A 553 20.51 -26.90 32.58
CA VAL A 553 21.47 -27.90 33.04
C VAL A 553 21.11 -28.18 34.49
N GLU A 554 20.27 -29.20 34.69
CA GLU A 554 19.90 -29.72 36.01
C GLU A 554 21.18 -29.85 36.85
N PRO A 555 21.27 -29.17 38.00
CA PRO A 555 22.53 -29.04 38.72
C PRO A 555 22.98 -30.42 39.19
N THR A 556 24.05 -30.93 38.56
CA THR A 556 24.67 -32.21 38.90
C THR A 556 24.88 -32.28 40.41
N PRO A 557 24.35 -33.29 41.13
CA PRO A 557 24.44 -33.30 42.59
C PRO A 557 25.90 -33.32 43.06
N GLU A 558 26.32 -32.28 43.79
CA GLU A 558 27.61 -32.30 44.46
C GLU A 558 27.66 -33.46 45.47
N PRO A 559 28.82 -34.14 45.60
CA PRO A 559 28.96 -35.26 46.53
C PRO A 559 28.86 -34.76 47.98
N SER A 560 27.92 -35.32 48.74
CA SER A 560 27.64 -34.88 50.12
C SER A 560 28.84 -35.08 51.05
N GLY A 561 29.51 -33.98 51.39
CA GLY A 561 30.51 -33.92 52.45
C GLY A 561 29.87 -34.14 53.82
N ASN A 562 30.14 -35.30 54.42
CA ASN A 562 29.57 -35.70 55.71
C ASN A 562 30.31 -35.02 56.89
N PRO A 563 29.65 -34.28 57.79
CA PRO A 563 30.31 -33.59 58.91
C PRO A 563 30.27 -34.39 60.23
N THR A 564 31.43 -34.63 60.85
CA THR A 564 31.51 -35.11 62.25
C THR A 564 32.60 -34.40 63.05
N THR A 565 32.16 -33.37 63.79
CA THR A 565 32.53 -32.95 65.16
C THR A 565 33.78 -33.56 65.85
N GLY A 566 34.62 -32.71 66.47
CA GLY A 566 35.66 -33.16 67.42
C GLY A 566 36.51 -32.08 68.13
N THR A 567 35.91 -31.34 69.08
CA THR A 567 36.50 -30.86 70.37
C THR A 567 37.90 -30.20 70.50
N ASP A 568 37.86 -28.93 70.97
CA ASP A 568 38.65 -28.35 72.10
C ASP A 568 40.14 -27.89 71.93
N PRO A 569 40.71 -27.05 72.84
CA PRO A 569 41.31 -25.77 72.39
C PRO A 569 42.67 -25.39 73.01
N THR A 570 43.47 -24.55 72.33
CA THR A 570 44.71 -23.97 72.91
C THR A 570 45.05 -22.57 72.38
N THR A 571 44.87 -21.58 73.27
CA THR A 571 45.83 -20.53 73.71
C THR A 571 46.55 -19.55 72.75
N ASP A 572 46.89 -18.40 73.36
CA ASP A 572 47.84 -17.33 72.98
C ASP A 572 47.37 -16.36 71.87
N THR A 573 47.04 -15.10 72.18
CA THR A 573 47.96 -13.93 72.39
C THR A 573 48.92 -13.73 71.21
N ASP A 574 49.00 -12.56 70.57
CA ASP A 574 49.35 -11.30 71.24
C ASP A 574 48.86 -10.04 70.48
N THR A 575 49.47 -8.89 70.76
CA THR A 575 48.87 -7.55 70.72
C THR A 575 49.59 -6.58 69.76
N ALA A 576 48.89 -5.49 69.42
CA ALA A 576 49.40 -4.12 69.22
C ALA A 576 49.94 -3.64 67.85
N THR A 577 49.42 -2.44 67.47
CA THR A 577 50.10 -1.31 66.79
C THR A 577 50.68 -1.48 65.37
N GLY A 578 50.62 -0.49 64.47
CA GLY A 578 50.04 0.86 64.53
C GLY A 578 50.57 1.75 63.38
N THR A 579 50.14 3.02 63.32
CA THR A 579 50.69 4.15 62.50
C THR A 579 50.70 3.97 60.96
N ASP A 580 49.95 4.75 60.18
CA ASP A 580 50.09 6.20 59.90
C ASP A 580 51.14 6.52 58.81
N THR A 581 50.68 6.98 57.63
CA THR A 581 51.32 8.10 56.90
C THR A 581 50.41 8.68 55.80
N THR A 582 50.24 10.00 55.87
CA THR A 582 49.74 10.90 54.83
C THR A 582 50.77 11.18 53.73
N THR A 583 50.32 11.54 52.52
CA THR A 583 50.92 12.66 51.75
C THR A 583 49.92 13.23 50.73
N ASP A 584 49.53 14.49 50.94
CA ASP A 584 49.16 15.42 49.86
C ASP A 584 50.40 15.76 49.00
N THR A 585 50.17 16.26 47.78
CA THR A 585 50.80 17.52 47.32
C THR A 585 50.19 18.03 46.01
N ASP A 586 49.57 19.21 46.07
CA ASP A 586 49.45 20.13 44.93
C ASP A 586 50.82 20.67 44.51
N VAL A 587 50.92 21.24 43.29
CA VAL A 587 51.43 22.61 43.06
C VAL A 587 51.26 23.02 41.58
N ALA A 588 50.99 24.31 41.35
CA ALA A 588 50.83 24.98 40.06
C ALA A 588 52.20 25.21 39.33
N THR A 589 52.38 25.91 38.19
CA THR A 589 51.82 27.19 37.68
C THR A 589 52.38 27.44 36.26
N ASP A 590 51.71 28.29 35.45
CA ASP A 590 52.29 29.24 34.45
C ASP A 590 53.12 28.72 33.24
N ASP A 591 53.24 29.38 32.07
CA ASP A 591 52.51 30.49 31.39
C ASP A 591 52.97 30.57 29.89
N ALA A 592 52.21 31.32 29.08
CA ALA A 592 52.58 32.04 27.84
C ALA A 592 53.05 31.32 26.55
N GLY A 593 52.31 31.59 25.46
CA GLY A 593 52.73 31.36 24.06
C GLY A 593 51.79 32.00 23.02
N LYS A 594 51.91 33.31 22.77
CA LYS A 594 51.35 34.02 21.59
C LYS A 594 52.03 33.49 20.29
N THR A 595 51.57 33.69 19.05
CA THR A 595 51.00 34.87 18.34
C THR A 595 50.19 34.41 17.10
N ASP A 596 49.48 35.22 16.31
CA ASP A 596 48.67 36.46 16.42
C ASP A 596 47.98 36.57 15.02
N ASP A 597 46.64 36.54 14.89
CA ASP A 597 45.74 37.71 14.77
C ASP A 597 45.43 38.18 13.32
N ALA A 598 44.37 38.99 13.18
CA ALA A 598 43.82 39.69 12.00
C ALA A 598 43.09 38.85 10.92
N GLY A 599 41.86 39.18 10.49
CA GLY A 599 40.88 40.21 10.90
C GLY A 599 39.62 40.09 10.02
N LYS A 600 38.37 40.18 10.50
CA LYS A 600 37.64 41.41 10.91
C LYS A 600 37.63 42.46 9.78
N THR A 601 36.50 43.03 9.33
CA THR A 601 35.37 43.65 10.08
C THR A 601 34.12 43.93 9.23
N THR A 602 32.91 43.79 9.83
CA THR A 602 31.70 44.70 9.79
C THR A 602 31.13 45.21 8.42
N SER A 603 29.86 45.63 8.23
CA SER A 603 28.75 46.01 9.14
C SER A 603 27.39 46.10 8.40
N ALA A 604 26.31 45.70 9.09
CA ALA A 604 25.05 46.46 9.34
C ALA A 604 24.07 47.02 8.25
N THR A 605 22.78 46.88 8.60
CA THR A 605 21.59 47.76 8.41
C THR A 605 20.71 47.78 7.14
N ASN A 606 19.39 47.82 7.42
CA ASN A 606 18.20 48.14 6.58
C ASN A 606 17.83 47.15 5.46
N GLY A 607 16.57 46.97 5.07
CA GLY A 607 15.31 47.51 5.60
C GLY A 607 14.18 47.56 4.54
N GLN A 608 12.95 47.25 4.95
CA GLN A 608 11.66 47.37 4.22
C GLN A 608 11.34 46.44 3.01
N SER A 609 10.17 45.81 3.18
CA SER A 609 9.16 45.33 2.22
C SER A 609 9.17 45.87 0.77
N VAL A 610 8.99 44.97 -0.19
CA VAL A 610 8.31 45.23 -1.48
C VAL A 610 7.36 44.05 -1.78
N SER A 611 6.24 44.34 -2.45
CA SER A 611 5.19 43.35 -2.79
C SER A 611 5.13 43.04 -4.29
N LEU A 612 4.37 41.99 -4.63
CA LEU A 612 3.80 41.65 -5.94
C LEU A 612 4.74 41.15 -7.05
N GLY A 613 4.36 40.00 -7.63
CA GLY A 613 5.06 39.35 -8.75
C GLY A 613 4.25 38.20 -9.36
N ARG A 614 2.96 38.42 -9.64
CA ARG A 614 2.09 37.43 -10.30
C ARG A 614 2.42 37.40 -11.81
N THR A 615 3.09 36.37 -12.30
CA THR A 615 3.22 36.06 -13.73
C THR A 615 3.18 34.56 -13.95
N GLY A 616 2.15 34.07 -14.63
CA GLY A 616 2.12 32.70 -15.13
C GLY A 616 3.03 32.53 -16.35
N SER A 617 3.59 31.34 -16.51
CA SER A 617 4.34 30.94 -17.71
C SER A 617 3.60 29.81 -18.41
N ALA A 618 3.17 30.04 -19.64
CA ALA A 618 2.64 28.99 -20.49
C ALA A 618 3.79 28.03 -20.88
N ILE A 619 3.57 26.72 -20.68
CA ILE A 619 4.52 25.70 -21.14
C ILE A 619 4.37 25.55 -22.65
N ALA A 620 5.42 25.95 -23.38
CA ALA A 620 5.54 25.67 -24.81
C ALA A 620 5.99 24.21 -25.00
N VAL A 621 5.07 23.34 -25.42
CA VAL A 621 5.38 21.96 -25.78
C VAL A 621 6.25 21.95 -27.05
N LEU A 622 7.52 21.57 -26.90
CA LEU A 622 8.41 21.29 -28.02
C LEU A 622 8.08 19.92 -28.61
N ALA A 623 7.28 19.92 -29.68
CA ALA A 623 6.97 18.72 -30.43
C ALA A 623 8.22 18.16 -31.14
N VAL A 624 8.64 16.95 -30.77
CA VAL A 624 9.65 16.19 -31.51
C VAL A 624 9.00 15.54 -32.73
N LEU A 625 9.34 16.04 -33.91
CA LEU A 625 8.86 15.54 -35.20
C LEU A 625 9.58 14.25 -35.61
N ALA A 626 8.93 13.10 -35.42
CA ALA A 626 9.29 11.86 -36.12
C ALA A 626 8.50 11.77 -37.45
N VAL A 627 9.14 12.18 -38.55
CA VAL A 627 8.56 12.06 -39.90
C VAL A 627 8.91 10.70 -40.51
N GLY A 628 7.92 9.82 -40.61
CA GLY A 628 7.99 8.55 -41.36
C GLY A 628 6.92 8.50 -42.44
N LEU A 629 7.29 8.69 -43.72
CA LEU A 629 6.34 8.61 -44.84
C LEU A 629 5.89 7.16 -45.10
N THR A 630 4.58 6.94 -45.16
CA THR A 630 3.97 6.01 -46.13
C THR A 630 2.74 6.64 -46.77
N LEU A 631 2.64 6.53 -48.09
CA LEU A 631 1.59 7.14 -48.91
C LEU A 631 0.38 6.21 -49.06
N ALA A 632 -0.82 6.80 -49.12
CA ALA A 632 -2.05 6.09 -49.42
C ALA A 632 -2.04 5.47 -50.83
N GLY A 633 -2.58 4.26 -50.95
CA GLY A 633 -2.75 3.54 -52.23
C GLY A 633 -4.02 2.69 -52.20
N VAL A 634 -5.06 3.16 -52.89
CA VAL A 634 -6.39 2.53 -52.93
C VAL A 634 -6.35 1.14 -53.58
N SER A 635 -7.22 0.26 -53.08
CA SER A 635 -7.45 -1.11 -53.54
C SER A 635 -7.81 -1.23 -55.02
N LEU A 636 -7.19 -2.20 -55.71
CA LEU A 636 -7.77 -2.86 -56.89
C LEU A 636 -7.16 -4.25 -57.11
N SER A 637 -8.01 -5.18 -57.53
CA SER A 637 -7.76 -6.63 -57.54
C SER A 637 -6.99 -7.14 -58.78
N VAL A 638 -6.81 -8.47 -58.82
CA VAL A 638 -6.50 -9.33 -60.00
C VAL A 638 -5.03 -9.79 -60.18
N TRP A 639 -4.72 -10.93 -59.55
CA TRP A 639 -4.35 -12.20 -60.22
C TRP A 639 -3.43 -12.17 -61.47
N ARG A 640 -2.14 -12.53 -61.35
CA ARG A 640 -1.54 -13.77 -61.94
C ARG A 640 0.00 -13.86 -61.95
N MET A 641 0.48 -15.04 -61.52
CA MET A 641 1.57 -15.88 -62.07
C MET A 641 2.99 -15.34 -62.35
N ARG A 642 3.95 -16.00 -61.69
CA ARG A 642 5.16 -16.64 -62.25
C ARG A 642 6.01 -15.82 -63.26
N ARG A 643 7.23 -15.47 -62.83
CA ARG A 643 8.37 -16.39 -62.99
C ARG A 643 9.46 -16.14 -61.96
#